data_AF-A0A843HBZ2-F1
#
_entry.id   AF-A0A843HBZ2-F1
#
_cell.length_a   1.000
_cell.length_b   1.000
_cell.length_c   1.000
_cell.angle_alpha   90.00
_cell.angle_beta   90.00
_cell.angle_gamma   90.00
#
_symmetry.space_group_name_H-M   'P 1'
#
loop_
_entity.id
_entity.type
_entity.pdbx_description
1 polymer ?
#
loop_
_entity_poly.entity_id
_entity_poly.type
_entity_poly.pdbx_seq_one_letter_code
_entity_poly.pdbx_strand_id
1 'polypeptide(L)'
;MIYNKLKFVADFESTTRDNCEDVWLWSVYHIKTRSFIDGTNMEEFVNFVNNINMSADIYFHNLKFDGTFIINYMLQNGCKLNQNDNIKKITKGQFTTLITDMGQFFKITLKNEKGKFINFIDSLKIIPFSAAKIAADFHLGLSKGKIDYTKCRPYDYKPSEYEIAYCRNDVEIIGKAMEIMLDAGYDKLTLSANAFADFQKMTNKMNWRKWYGEWESNCDLDMDRDIREAYRGGFCQCNRIYINKTIKQPTYYFDVNSLYPHVMASYDLPYGIPVEYDGNYVEDPDYPLYIQQIQVDLKVKDDGIPCILNKKHMSTNNKYIIDTAVQCDHGNVVNLTLTKFDLDLMYKNYEVYSIRFLKGWKFKARNDMFTNYVKKYYDMKLKADKTGNRVQRTISKLFLNSLYGKFGQNPKRAKKYPKLGEDGLIRLKYDPECTESEPNYRIAKKFHYLPVAVFVTSIARWIIVNDILSIGVKNWIYSDTDSIITLVPLPRNKLSPNKLGKYKTEHIMKRFKCLGQKTYYGIGIHGKKVVAVAGCSKKALQNLPFGKFEYYDPHSKRRAGIISNGRTCLRTCVGGKKVMFSDFCLRDKRDFLETRTEEVYDAFIGKDVAYKALTTVLSKHLVNKDLERIKIFNKKVKKDVDFDDVL
;
A
#
# COMPACT_ATOMS: atom_id res chain seq x y z
N MET A 1 30.41 -3.48 17.86
CA MET A 1 30.07 -2.05 18.08
C MET A 1 28.55 -1.79 18.21
N ILE A 2 27.71 -2.77 18.59
CA ILE A 2 26.25 -2.57 18.76
C ILE A 2 25.91 -2.01 20.18
N TYR A 3 26.88 -1.99 21.10
CA TYR A 3 26.69 -1.68 22.52
C TYR A 3 26.94 -0.22 22.96
N ASN A 4 27.19 0.72 22.06
CA ASN A 4 27.60 2.08 22.47
C ASN A 4 26.45 3.09 22.71
N LYS A 5 25.20 2.62 22.72
CA LYS A 5 24.03 3.47 22.96
C LYS A 5 23.06 2.84 23.94
N LEU A 6 22.46 3.68 24.77
CA LEU A 6 21.32 3.29 25.60
C LEU A 6 20.10 2.99 24.72
N LYS A 7 19.26 2.05 25.16
CA LYS A 7 18.11 1.56 24.41
C LYS A 7 16.87 1.62 25.29
N PHE A 8 15.92 2.45 24.91
CA PHE A 8 14.68 2.68 25.66
C PHE A 8 13.47 2.44 24.78
N VAL A 9 12.34 2.13 25.39
CA VAL A 9 11.02 2.26 24.79
C VAL A 9 10.25 3.31 25.56
N ALA A 10 9.49 4.15 24.87
CA ALA A 10 8.64 5.15 25.48
C ALA A 10 7.25 5.15 24.82
N ASP A 11 6.25 5.59 25.58
CA ASP A 11 4.88 5.78 25.12
C ASP A 11 4.26 6.98 25.85
N PHE A 12 3.36 7.69 25.17
CA PHE A 12 2.63 8.81 25.73
C PHE A 12 1.14 8.50 25.81
N GLU A 13 0.54 8.88 26.93
CA GLU A 13 -0.90 9.04 27.00
C GLU A 13 -1.25 10.52 26.89
N SER A 14 -2.13 10.84 25.94
CA SER A 14 -2.57 12.21 25.68
C SER A 14 -4.06 12.38 25.93
N THR A 15 -4.48 13.63 26.11
CA THR A 15 -5.90 14.02 26.09
C THR A 15 -6.45 13.92 24.67
N THR A 16 -7.77 13.75 24.54
CA THR A 16 -8.45 13.54 23.24
C THR A 16 -9.54 14.59 22.98
N ARG A 17 -9.44 15.78 23.58
CA ARG A 17 -10.43 16.86 23.44
C ARG A 17 -9.88 17.98 22.56
N ASP A 18 -10.74 18.54 21.72
CA ASP A 18 -10.41 19.67 20.84
C ASP A 18 -9.85 20.83 21.68
N ASN A 19 -8.72 21.39 21.26
CA ASN A 19 -8.02 22.55 21.85
C ASN A 19 -7.33 22.33 23.22
N CYS A 20 -7.20 21.10 23.71
CA CYS A 20 -6.37 20.77 24.87
C CYS A 20 -5.74 19.39 24.64
N GLU A 21 -4.78 19.33 23.72
CA GLU A 21 -4.02 18.12 23.35
C GLU A 21 -2.67 18.15 24.08
N ASP A 22 -2.62 17.55 25.26
CA ASP A 22 -1.43 17.52 26.11
C ASP A 22 -1.10 16.08 26.51
N VAL A 23 0.19 15.83 26.77
CA VAL A 23 0.65 14.57 27.37
C VAL A 23 0.48 14.68 28.88
N TRP A 24 -0.35 13.80 29.44
CA TRP A 24 -0.67 13.77 30.87
C TRP A 24 0.00 12.60 31.62
N LEU A 25 0.56 11.63 30.87
CA LEU A 25 1.38 10.55 31.41
C LEU A 25 2.33 10.06 30.32
N TRP A 26 3.56 9.79 30.70
CA TRP A 26 4.51 9.05 29.89
C TRP A 26 5.26 8.04 30.74
N SER A 27 5.66 6.93 30.11
CA SER A 27 6.53 5.92 30.70
C SER A 27 7.69 5.63 29.77
N VAL A 28 8.87 5.39 30.34
CA VAL A 28 10.09 4.97 29.65
C VAL A 28 10.59 3.68 30.26
N TYR A 29 10.78 2.66 29.43
CA TYR A 29 11.35 1.37 29.79
C TYR A 29 12.76 1.22 29.24
N HIS A 30 13.75 1.01 30.12
CA HIS A 30 15.12 0.73 29.70
C HIS A 30 15.27 -0.76 29.35
N ILE A 31 15.57 -1.07 28.09
CA ILE A 31 15.50 -2.45 27.57
C ILE A 31 16.41 -3.43 28.34
N LYS A 32 17.65 -3.03 28.65
CA LYS A 32 18.62 -3.93 29.32
C LYS A 32 18.46 -4.02 30.84
N THR A 33 18.31 -2.91 31.56
CA THR A 33 18.12 -2.92 33.02
C THR A 33 16.70 -3.28 33.44
N ARG A 34 15.74 -3.24 32.52
CA ARG A 34 14.31 -3.47 32.76
C ARG A 34 13.69 -2.54 33.79
N SER A 35 14.24 -1.35 33.93
CA SER A 35 13.78 -0.31 34.84
C SER A 35 12.81 0.66 34.15
N PHE A 36 11.90 1.24 34.92
CA PHE A 36 10.93 2.23 34.46
C PHE A 36 11.27 3.63 34.99
N ILE A 37 10.94 4.64 34.19
CA ILE A 37 10.91 6.06 34.58
C ILE A 37 9.59 6.60 34.04
N ASP A 38 8.85 7.33 34.87
CA ASP A 38 7.56 7.89 34.50
C ASP A 38 7.54 9.40 34.81
N GLY A 39 6.64 10.11 34.16
CA GLY A 39 6.34 11.51 34.45
C GLY A 39 4.99 11.90 33.90
N THR A 40 4.54 13.11 34.23
CA THR A 40 3.14 13.52 34.02
C THR A 40 2.96 14.68 33.06
N ASN A 41 4.04 15.19 32.48
CA ASN A 41 4.00 16.27 31.50
C ASN A 41 5.19 16.22 30.53
N MET A 42 5.10 16.98 29.43
CA MET A 42 6.16 17.04 28.42
C MET A 42 7.47 17.65 28.91
N GLU A 43 7.43 18.58 29.87
CA GLU A 43 8.63 19.22 30.41
C GLU A 43 9.51 18.20 31.14
N GLU A 44 8.92 17.36 31.99
CA GLU A 44 9.61 16.26 32.66
C GLU A 44 10.21 15.26 31.66
N PHE A 45 9.48 14.94 30.58
CA PHE A 45 10.00 14.05 29.53
C PHE A 45 11.24 14.65 28.85
N VAL A 46 11.20 15.94 28.51
CA VAL A 46 12.33 16.62 27.87
C VAL A 46 13.50 16.77 28.84
N ASN A 47 13.24 17.04 30.12
CA ASN A 47 14.26 17.03 31.17
C ASN A 47 14.94 15.67 31.29
N PHE A 48 14.17 14.58 31.26
CA PHE A 48 14.72 13.22 31.18
C PHE A 48 15.64 13.07 29.96
N VAL A 49 15.17 13.44 28.76
CA VAL A 49 15.95 13.36 27.50
C VAL A 49 17.25 14.18 27.56
N ASN A 50 17.20 15.38 28.15
CA ASN A 50 18.35 16.27 28.30
C ASN A 50 19.35 15.76 29.33
N ASN A 51 18.90 15.01 30.34
CA ASN A 51 19.77 14.41 31.35
C ASN A 51 20.48 13.13 30.90
N ILE A 52 20.12 12.57 29.74
CA ILE A 52 20.82 11.40 29.18
C ILE A 52 22.27 11.80 28.82
N ASN A 53 23.23 11.17 29.50
CA ASN A 53 24.67 11.41 29.39
C ASN A 53 25.38 10.57 28.31
N MET A 54 24.66 9.66 27.65
CA MET A 54 25.13 8.85 26.53
C MET A 54 24.20 9.00 25.32
N SER A 55 24.69 8.66 24.13
CA SER A 55 23.78 8.56 22.99
C SER A 55 22.75 7.47 23.22
N ALA A 56 21.50 7.72 22.84
CA ALA A 56 20.39 6.81 23.08
C ALA A 56 19.52 6.65 21.84
N ASP A 57 18.89 5.47 21.74
CA ASP A 57 17.78 5.22 20.84
C ASP A 57 16.54 4.94 21.71
N ILE A 58 15.51 5.79 21.56
CA ILE A 58 14.23 5.73 22.26
C ILE A 58 13.18 5.31 21.24
N TYR A 59 12.61 4.13 21.40
CA TYR A 59 11.63 3.58 20.48
C TYR A 59 10.22 3.97 20.91
N PHE A 60 9.43 4.53 20.00
CA PHE A 60 7.99 4.75 20.16
C PHE A 60 7.23 3.79 19.24
N HIS A 61 6.05 3.32 19.65
CA HIS A 61 5.26 2.39 18.86
C HIS A 61 4.16 3.11 18.09
N ASN A 62 4.49 3.57 16.87
CA ASN A 62 3.78 4.60 16.09
C ASN A 62 4.29 6.03 16.36
N LEU A 63 5.59 6.26 16.17
CA LEU A 63 6.26 7.56 16.37
C LEU A 63 5.56 8.75 15.67
N LYS A 64 4.75 8.52 14.63
CA LYS A 64 3.99 9.62 14.00
C LYS A 64 3.09 10.34 15.01
N PHE A 65 2.50 9.60 15.96
CA PHE A 65 1.64 10.18 16.99
C PHE A 65 2.49 10.91 18.03
N ASP A 66 3.28 10.17 18.82
CA ASP A 66 4.08 10.70 19.94
C ASP A 66 5.11 11.73 19.48
N GLY A 67 5.75 11.46 18.33
CA GLY A 67 6.74 12.35 17.73
C GLY A 67 6.17 13.71 17.33
N THR A 68 4.86 13.84 17.13
CA THR A 68 4.22 15.14 16.89
C THR A 68 4.26 16.00 18.15
N PHE A 69 3.98 15.44 19.34
CA PHE A 69 4.13 16.13 20.63
C PHE A 69 5.58 16.51 20.90
N ILE A 70 6.53 15.59 20.64
CA ILE A 70 7.97 15.86 20.79
C ILE A 70 8.39 17.05 19.92
N ILE A 71 8.02 17.05 18.64
CA ILE A 71 8.36 18.12 17.70
C ILE A 71 7.69 19.44 18.09
N ASN A 72 6.41 19.39 18.49
CA ASN A 72 5.67 20.56 18.94
C ASN A 72 6.36 21.25 20.12
N TYR A 73 6.63 20.49 21.18
CA TYR A 73 7.31 20.99 22.36
C TYR A 73 8.71 21.53 22.03
N MET A 74 9.50 20.82 21.22
CA MET A 74 10.83 21.28 20.80
C MET A 74 10.78 22.63 20.09
N LEU A 75 9.88 22.80 19.11
CA LEU A 75 9.79 24.03 18.34
C LEU A 75 9.28 25.20 19.18
N GLN A 76 8.33 24.97 20.09
CA GLN A 76 7.85 25.98 21.03
C GLN A 76 8.93 26.43 22.02
N ASN A 77 9.82 25.51 22.44
CA ASN A 77 10.89 25.79 23.39
C ASN A 77 12.25 26.11 22.72
N GLY A 78 12.21 26.76 21.55
CA GLY A 78 13.39 27.34 20.91
C GLY A 78 14.35 26.34 20.22
N CYS A 79 14.03 25.04 20.17
CA CYS A 79 14.82 24.10 19.38
C CYS A 79 14.61 24.35 17.88
N LYS A 80 15.69 24.29 17.10
CA LYS A 80 15.64 24.57 15.66
C LYS A 80 15.70 23.30 14.83
N LEU A 81 14.81 23.18 13.85
CA LEU A 81 14.90 22.12 12.86
C LEU A 81 16.11 22.37 11.95
N ASN A 82 16.98 21.37 11.86
CA ASN A 82 18.08 21.30 10.91
C ASN A 82 17.67 20.42 9.72
N GLN A 83 17.51 21.04 8.56
CA GLN A 83 17.10 20.37 7.32
C GLN A 83 18.28 19.71 6.57
N ASN A 84 19.50 19.85 7.08
CA ASN A 84 20.68 19.23 6.49
C ASN A 84 20.66 17.71 6.69
N ASP A 85 20.89 16.95 5.61
CA ASP A 85 20.98 15.49 5.67
C ASP A 85 22.20 14.99 6.46
N ASN A 86 23.23 15.83 6.61
CA ASN A 86 24.41 15.46 7.36
C ASN A 86 24.18 15.66 8.87
N ILE A 87 23.78 14.58 9.54
CA ILE A 87 23.57 14.52 11.01
C ILE A 87 24.76 15.08 11.80
N LYS A 88 25.99 15.01 11.27
CA LYS A 88 27.17 15.57 11.95
C LYS A 88 27.12 17.09 12.10
N LYS A 89 26.33 17.79 11.28
CA LYS A 89 26.14 19.24 11.33
C LYS A 89 25.09 19.70 12.36
N ILE A 90 24.41 18.77 13.03
CA ILE A 90 23.45 19.11 14.08
C ILE A 90 24.22 19.61 15.31
N THR A 91 23.84 20.78 15.81
CA THR A 91 24.38 21.40 17.03
C THR A 91 23.40 21.28 18.20
N LYS A 92 23.80 21.70 19.40
CA LYS A 92 22.94 21.62 20.60
C LYS A 92 21.64 22.40 20.37
N GLY A 93 20.52 21.89 20.87
CA GLY A 93 19.21 22.50 20.68
C GLY A 93 18.70 22.44 19.24
N GLN A 94 19.29 21.58 18.40
CA GLN A 94 18.80 21.30 17.06
C GLN A 94 18.33 19.84 16.93
N PHE A 95 17.35 19.65 16.05
CA PHE A 95 16.88 18.32 15.68
C PHE A 95 16.71 18.17 14.17
N THR A 96 16.71 16.94 13.67
CA THR A 96 16.33 16.63 12.28
C THR A 96 15.33 15.49 12.24
N THR A 97 14.64 15.32 11.11
CA THR A 97 13.60 14.30 10.95
C THR A 97 13.78 13.48 9.68
N LEU A 98 13.35 12.23 9.74
CA LEU A 98 13.18 11.34 8.59
C LEU A 98 11.69 11.07 8.44
N ILE A 99 11.00 11.98 7.75
CA ILE A 99 9.58 11.93 7.42
C ILE A 99 9.44 11.92 5.91
N THR A 100 8.71 10.94 5.35
CA THR A 100 8.49 10.85 3.90
C THR A 100 7.51 11.91 3.41
N ASP A 101 7.46 12.14 2.11
CA ASP A 101 6.40 12.88 1.42
C ASP A 101 4.97 12.43 1.77
N MET A 102 4.76 11.13 1.95
CA MET A 102 3.50 10.54 2.44
C MET A 102 3.26 10.72 3.96
N GLY A 103 4.11 11.50 4.65
CA GLY A 103 3.98 11.77 6.09
C GLY A 103 4.22 10.55 6.97
N GLN A 104 5.06 9.60 6.53
CA GLN A 104 5.47 8.44 7.35
C GLN A 104 6.71 8.80 8.15
N PHE A 105 6.61 8.66 9.48
CA PHE A 105 7.71 8.92 10.40
C PHE A 105 8.57 7.66 10.54
N PHE A 106 9.88 7.83 10.45
CA PHE A 106 10.85 6.77 10.73
C PHE A 106 11.72 7.12 11.94
N LYS A 107 12.16 8.37 12.02
CA LYS A 107 13.13 8.81 13.02
C LYS A 107 13.11 10.32 13.24
N ILE A 108 13.29 10.75 14.49
CA ILE A 108 13.64 12.12 14.88
C ILE A 108 14.99 12.04 15.60
N THR A 109 15.93 12.93 15.27
CA THR A 109 17.27 12.95 15.89
C THR A 109 17.48 14.30 16.54
N LEU A 110 17.61 14.31 17.87
CA LEU A 110 17.92 15.47 18.68
C LEU A 110 19.40 15.41 19.09
N LYS A 111 20.07 16.56 19.14
CA LYS A 111 21.29 16.72 19.93
C LYS A 111 20.96 17.44 21.23
N ASN A 112 20.95 16.68 22.32
CA ASN A 112 20.52 17.18 23.62
C ASN A 112 21.52 18.19 24.21
N GLU A 113 21.18 18.77 25.36
CA GLU A 113 22.02 19.80 26.03
C GLU A 113 23.41 19.30 26.44
N LYS A 114 23.51 18.01 26.79
CA LYS A 114 24.78 17.30 27.07
C LYS A 114 25.57 16.98 25.79
N GLY A 115 25.09 17.39 24.62
CA GLY A 115 25.75 17.22 23.32
C GLY A 115 25.66 15.80 22.76
N LYS A 116 24.79 14.94 23.31
CA LYS A 116 24.60 13.55 22.88
C LYS A 116 23.48 13.45 21.87
N PHE A 117 23.63 12.51 20.93
CA PHE A 117 22.58 12.21 19.95
C PHE A 117 21.51 11.30 20.56
N ILE A 118 20.28 11.79 20.62
CA ILE A 118 19.09 11.06 21.03
C ILE A 118 18.25 10.80 19.78
N ASN A 119 17.93 9.53 19.53
CA ASN A 119 17.19 9.11 18.35
C ASN A 119 15.82 8.58 18.79
N PHE A 120 14.75 9.27 18.43
CA PHE A 120 13.40 8.74 18.55
C PHE A 120 13.09 7.92 17.31
N ILE A 121 12.76 6.64 17.46
CA ILE A 121 12.65 5.68 16.34
C ILE A 121 11.27 5.02 16.36
N ASP A 122 10.66 4.87 15.20
CA ASP A 122 9.38 4.16 15.09
C ASP A 122 9.56 2.64 15.13
N SER A 123 9.29 2.03 16.29
CA SER A 123 9.33 0.57 16.43
C SER A 123 8.28 -0.13 15.56
N LEU A 124 7.19 0.53 15.18
CA LEU A 124 6.16 -0.05 14.31
C LEU A 124 6.72 -0.34 12.90
N LYS A 125 7.78 0.36 12.47
CA LYS A 125 8.48 0.06 11.20
C LYS A 125 9.38 -1.17 11.29
N ILE A 126 9.73 -1.59 12.51
CA ILE A 126 10.55 -2.78 12.81
C ILE A 126 9.64 -3.98 13.12
N ILE A 127 8.61 -3.78 13.94
CA ILE A 127 7.62 -4.79 14.35
C ILE A 127 6.21 -4.26 13.98
N PRO A 128 5.70 -4.56 12.77
CA PRO A 128 4.50 -3.94 12.21
C PRO A 128 3.20 -4.57 12.73
N PHE A 129 3.05 -4.66 14.06
CA PHE A 129 1.89 -5.23 14.75
C PHE A 129 1.51 -4.38 15.93
N SER A 130 0.24 -4.39 16.32
CA SER A 130 -0.19 -3.73 17.55
C SER A 130 0.45 -4.36 18.79
N ALA A 131 0.64 -3.58 19.85
CA ALA A 131 1.13 -4.05 21.14
C ALA A 131 0.36 -5.28 21.65
N ALA A 132 -0.98 -5.31 21.53
CA ALA A 132 -1.78 -6.48 21.93
C ALA A 132 -1.43 -7.75 21.14
N LYS A 133 -1.16 -7.63 19.83
CA LYS A 133 -0.72 -8.75 19.00
C LYS A 133 0.70 -9.18 19.37
N ILE A 134 1.59 -8.23 19.66
CA ILE A 134 2.95 -8.50 20.13
C ILE A 134 2.88 -9.28 21.44
N ALA A 135 2.16 -8.79 22.45
CA ALA A 135 2.01 -9.46 23.74
C ALA A 135 1.51 -10.92 23.60
N ALA A 136 0.48 -11.12 22.78
CA ALA A 136 -0.08 -12.44 22.51
C ALA A 136 0.87 -13.37 21.73
N ASP A 137 1.57 -12.85 20.72
CA ASP A 137 2.46 -13.66 19.88
C ASP A 137 3.78 -13.96 20.59
N PHE A 138 4.28 -13.05 21.44
CA PHE A 138 5.53 -13.17 22.20
C PHE A 138 5.38 -13.89 23.54
N HIS A 139 4.18 -14.33 23.91
CA HIS A 139 3.91 -15.04 25.17
C HIS A 139 4.50 -14.32 26.38
N LEU A 140 4.44 -12.98 26.41
CA LEU A 140 5.16 -12.19 27.39
C LEU A 140 4.57 -12.29 28.81
N GLY A 141 3.47 -13.04 29.00
CA GLY A 141 2.70 -13.10 30.24
C GLY A 141 1.91 -11.81 30.51
N LEU A 142 1.95 -10.85 29.59
CA LEU A 142 1.36 -9.53 29.71
C LEU A 142 0.13 -9.44 28.79
N SER A 143 -0.93 -8.78 29.25
CA SER A 143 -2.09 -8.44 28.43
C SER A 143 -2.20 -6.92 28.29
N LYS A 144 -2.55 -6.41 27.11
CA LYS A 144 -2.88 -5.00 26.98
C LYS A 144 -4.11 -4.69 27.84
N GLY A 145 -3.96 -3.78 28.80
CA GLY A 145 -5.05 -3.38 29.68
C GLY A 145 -6.11 -2.55 28.94
N LYS A 146 -7.01 -1.91 29.69
CA LYS A 146 -7.96 -0.95 29.14
C LYS A 146 -7.79 0.38 29.85
N ILE A 147 -7.74 1.46 29.09
CA ILE A 147 -7.74 2.82 29.61
C ILE A 147 -8.99 3.57 29.12
N ASP A 148 -9.58 4.36 30.00
CA ASP A 148 -10.72 5.19 29.66
C ASP A 148 -10.24 6.51 29.04
N TYR A 149 -10.22 6.57 27.72
CA TYR A 149 -9.89 7.79 26.97
C TYR A 149 -10.96 8.89 27.08
N THR A 150 -12.16 8.60 27.63
CA THR A 150 -13.22 9.61 27.80
C THR A 150 -13.16 10.34 29.14
N LYS A 151 -12.42 9.79 30.10
CA LYS A 151 -12.15 10.41 31.40
C LYS A 151 -11.47 11.77 31.23
N CYS A 152 -11.99 12.77 31.93
CA CYS A 152 -11.37 14.10 31.98
C CYS A 152 -10.06 14.03 32.78
N ARG A 153 -8.97 14.56 32.22
CA ARG A 153 -7.65 14.63 32.85
C ARG A 153 -7.14 16.07 32.69
N PRO A 154 -7.33 16.97 33.68
CA PRO A 154 -6.82 18.34 33.63
C PRO A 154 -5.28 18.40 33.69
N TYR A 155 -4.70 19.59 33.51
CA TYR A 155 -3.24 19.78 33.44
C TYR A 155 -2.47 19.30 34.68
N ASP A 156 -3.07 19.41 35.87
CA ASP A 156 -2.53 18.98 37.16
C ASP A 156 -2.98 17.55 37.56
N TYR A 157 -3.55 16.79 36.62
CA TYR A 157 -4.04 15.45 36.85
C TYR A 157 -2.91 14.53 37.34
N LYS A 158 -3.17 13.86 38.47
CA LYS A 158 -2.28 12.81 39.00
C LYS A 158 -2.76 11.44 38.50
N PRO A 159 -1.98 10.74 37.66
CA PRO A 159 -2.34 9.41 37.21
C PRO A 159 -2.48 8.43 38.37
N SER A 160 -3.50 7.58 38.29
CA SER A 160 -3.65 6.47 39.24
C SER A 160 -2.55 5.42 39.04
N GLU A 161 -2.28 4.62 40.08
CA GLU A 161 -1.34 3.49 39.98
C GLU A 161 -1.71 2.53 38.84
N TYR A 162 -3.01 2.34 38.59
CA TYR A 162 -3.50 1.55 37.47
C TYR A 162 -3.14 2.15 36.10
N GLU A 163 -3.27 3.47 35.92
CA GLU A 163 -2.91 4.15 34.66
C GLU A 163 -1.40 4.11 34.41
N ILE A 164 -0.59 4.30 35.47
CA ILE A 164 0.87 4.15 35.39
C ILE A 164 1.22 2.70 35.03
N ALA A 165 0.63 1.72 35.71
CA ALA A 165 0.86 0.31 35.40
C ALA A 165 0.44 -0.06 33.97
N TYR A 166 -0.65 0.53 33.46
CA TYR A 166 -1.08 0.37 32.07
C TYR A 166 -0.04 0.89 31.08
N CYS A 167 0.46 2.12 31.26
CA CYS A 167 1.46 2.71 30.37
C CYS A 167 2.79 1.93 30.43
N ARG A 168 3.24 1.58 31.65
CA ARG A 168 4.42 0.72 31.89
C ARG A 168 4.31 -0.63 31.16
N ASN A 169 3.15 -1.28 31.26
CA ASN A 169 2.91 -2.56 30.59
C ASN A 169 3.01 -2.44 29.06
N ASP A 170 2.51 -1.36 28.46
CA ASP A 170 2.60 -1.13 27.01
C ASP A 170 4.06 -0.93 26.56
N VAL A 171 4.87 -0.12 27.27
CA VAL A 171 6.30 0.04 26.94
C VAL A 171 7.13 -1.22 27.22
N GLU A 172 6.77 -2.02 28.23
CA GLU A 172 7.45 -3.28 28.54
C GLU A 172 7.20 -4.34 27.44
N ILE A 173 5.96 -4.46 26.96
CA ILE A 173 5.61 -5.38 25.86
C ILE A 173 6.49 -5.11 24.63
N ILE A 174 6.58 -3.83 24.24
CA ILE A 174 7.39 -3.43 23.09
C ILE A 174 8.89 -3.57 23.41
N GLY A 175 9.31 -3.27 24.64
CA GLY A 175 10.69 -3.41 25.11
C GLY A 175 11.23 -4.83 25.03
N LYS A 176 10.47 -5.81 25.53
CA LYS A 176 10.82 -7.24 25.43
C LYS A 176 10.86 -7.72 23.98
N ALA A 177 9.95 -7.24 23.13
CA ALA A 177 9.95 -7.59 21.71
C ALA A 177 11.16 -6.99 20.97
N MET A 178 11.52 -5.75 21.29
CA MET A 178 12.71 -5.08 20.76
C MET A 178 14.02 -5.73 21.24
N GLU A 179 14.08 -6.19 22.50
CA GLU A 179 15.23 -6.94 23.02
C GLU A 179 15.53 -8.16 22.14
N ILE A 180 14.52 -8.98 21.84
CA ILE A 180 14.66 -10.15 20.96
C ILE A 180 15.18 -9.77 19.57
N MET A 181 14.67 -8.68 18.99
CA MET A 181 15.12 -8.22 17.68
C MET A 181 16.57 -7.75 17.71
N LEU A 182 16.96 -6.97 18.72
CA LEU A 182 18.29 -6.41 18.87
C LEU A 182 19.34 -7.50 19.18
N ASP A 183 19.00 -8.46 20.04
CA ASP A 183 19.86 -9.59 20.38
C ASP A 183 20.08 -10.52 19.17
N ALA A 184 19.08 -10.64 18.29
CA ALA A 184 19.22 -11.30 16.98
C ALA A 184 20.01 -10.47 15.94
N GLY A 185 20.48 -9.27 16.28
CA GLY A 185 21.26 -8.39 15.42
C GLY A 185 20.43 -7.60 14.39
N TYR A 186 19.12 -7.47 14.59
CA TYR A 186 18.21 -6.71 13.74
C TYR A 186 18.09 -5.26 14.21
N ASP A 187 19.11 -4.46 13.90
CA ASP A 187 19.31 -3.08 14.38
C ASP A 187 18.92 -1.97 13.39
N LYS A 188 18.34 -2.32 12.22
CA LYS A 188 17.94 -1.34 11.20
C LYS A 188 16.58 -0.72 11.52
N LEU A 189 16.34 0.48 10.97
CA LEU A 189 15.11 1.28 11.18
C LEU A 189 13.83 0.61 10.67
N THR A 190 13.95 -0.37 9.76
CA THR A 190 12.79 -1.07 9.22
C THR A 190 13.05 -2.56 9.14
N LEU A 191 11.98 -3.33 9.23
CA LEU A 191 12.02 -4.77 9.05
C LEU A 191 12.60 -5.17 7.68
N SER A 192 12.21 -4.46 6.63
CA SER A 192 12.74 -4.68 5.28
C SER A 192 14.23 -4.37 5.16
N ALA A 193 14.74 -3.39 5.91
CA ALA A 193 16.17 -3.10 5.98
C ALA A 193 16.94 -4.17 6.76
N ASN A 194 16.34 -4.73 7.82
CA ASN A 194 16.90 -5.88 8.53
C ASN A 194 16.95 -7.13 7.63
N ALA A 195 15.87 -7.42 6.91
CA ALA A 195 15.79 -8.51 5.95
C ALA A 195 16.86 -8.41 4.85
N PHE A 196 17.04 -7.21 4.29
CA PHE A 196 18.06 -6.95 3.27
C PHE A 196 19.49 -7.01 3.83
N ALA A 197 19.73 -6.47 5.02
CA ALA A 197 21.05 -6.56 5.66
C ALA A 197 21.43 -8.00 5.99
N ASP A 198 20.49 -8.83 6.41
CA ASP A 198 20.73 -10.26 6.64
C ASP A 198 21.00 -11.00 5.31
N PHE A 199 20.25 -10.69 4.25
CA PHE A 199 20.54 -11.21 2.91
C PHE A 199 21.96 -10.86 2.44
N GLN A 200 22.36 -9.59 2.57
CA GLN A 200 23.72 -9.13 2.23
C GLN A 200 24.81 -9.88 3.01
N LYS A 201 24.57 -10.12 4.32
CA LYS A 201 25.50 -10.91 5.15
C LYS A 201 25.60 -12.35 4.65
N MET A 202 24.48 -12.99 4.33
CA MET A 202 24.43 -14.37 3.84
C MET A 202 25.08 -14.54 2.47
N THR A 203 24.92 -13.56 1.57
CA THR A 203 25.51 -13.59 0.24
C THR A 203 27.03 -13.53 0.27
N ASN A 204 27.64 -12.93 1.31
CA ASN A 204 29.05 -12.56 1.41
C ASN A 204 29.48 -11.45 0.42
N LYS A 205 30.60 -10.78 0.71
CA LYS A 205 31.06 -9.61 -0.08
C LYS A 205 31.48 -9.97 -1.51
N MET A 206 32.05 -11.15 -1.72
CA MET A 206 32.57 -11.57 -3.03
C MET A 206 31.42 -11.81 -4.01
N ASN A 207 30.43 -12.61 -3.61
CA ASN A 207 29.25 -12.85 -4.43
C ASN A 207 28.42 -11.58 -4.59
N TRP A 208 28.30 -10.74 -3.55
CA TRP A 208 27.57 -9.46 -3.68
C TRP A 208 28.19 -8.59 -4.78
N ARG A 209 29.52 -8.45 -4.78
CA ARG A 209 30.24 -7.70 -5.81
C ARG A 209 30.05 -8.33 -7.19
N LYS A 210 30.11 -9.66 -7.30
CA LYS A 210 29.89 -10.40 -8.55
C LYS A 210 28.47 -10.22 -9.10
N TRP A 211 27.46 -10.20 -8.24
CA TRP A 211 26.05 -10.17 -8.68
C TRP A 211 25.52 -8.77 -8.90
N TYR A 212 25.90 -7.80 -8.06
CA TYR A 212 25.30 -6.46 -8.06
C TYR A 212 26.33 -5.33 -8.04
N GLY A 213 27.63 -5.64 -7.95
CA GLY A 213 28.68 -4.62 -7.80
C GLY A 213 28.81 -3.71 -9.02
N GLU A 214 28.74 -4.26 -10.23
CA GLU A 214 28.77 -3.46 -11.46
C GLU A 214 27.56 -2.52 -11.57
N TRP A 215 26.37 -2.98 -11.18
CA TRP A 215 25.18 -2.13 -11.14
C TRP A 215 25.33 -1.00 -10.13
N GLU A 216 25.81 -1.27 -8.92
CA GLU A 216 26.00 -0.22 -7.89
C GLU A 216 26.94 0.91 -8.36
N SER A 217 27.88 0.60 -9.25
CA SER A 217 28.85 1.56 -9.78
C SER A 217 28.38 2.29 -11.04
N ASN A 218 27.57 1.64 -11.89
CA ASN A 218 27.24 2.15 -13.22
C ASN A 218 25.78 2.53 -13.41
N CYS A 219 24.88 2.18 -12.47
CA CYS A 219 23.47 2.52 -12.62
C CYS A 219 23.22 4.01 -12.35
N ASP A 220 22.59 4.66 -13.32
CA ASP A 220 22.09 6.02 -13.21
C ASP A 220 20.55 6.07 -13.15
N LEU A 221 20.00 7.28 -13.16
CA LEU A 221 18.56 7.52 -13.12
C LEU A 221 17.85 7.15 -14.43
N ASP A 222 18.52 7.27 -15.56
CA ASP A 222 17.91 7.04 -16.86
C ASP A 222 17.72 5.55 -17.09
N MET A 223 18.74 4.73 -16.80
CA MET A 223 18.63 3.28 -16.83
C MET A 223 17.60 2.77 -15.79
N ASP A 224 17.61 3.30 -14.56
CA ASP A 224 16.59 2.92 -13.55
C ASP A 224 15.17 3.26 -14.05
N ARG A 225 14.96 4.46 -14.61
CA ARG A 225 13.67 4.88 -15.18
C ARG A 225 13.22 3.94 -16.29
N ASP A 226 14.08 3.69 -17.27
CA ASP A 226 13.76 2.88 -18.44
C ASP A 226 13.39 1.43 -18.06
N ILE A 227 14.11 0.84 -17.10
CA ILE A 227 13.80 -0.50 -16.57
C ILE A 227 12.55 -0.47 -15.67
N ARG A 228 12.34 0.59 -14.89
CA ARG A 228 11.20 0.75 -13.97
C ARG A 228 9.87 0.84 -14.70
N GLU A 229 9.87 1.20 -15.99
CA GLU A 229 8.68 1.09 -16.82
C GLU A 229 8.16 -0.35 -16.96
N ALA A 230 9.01 -1.37 -16.81
CA ALA A 230 8.55 -2.76 -16.69
C ALA A 230 7.99 -3.12 -15.29
N TYR A 231 8.33 -2.34 -14.25
CA TYR A 231 7.98 -2.69 -12.87
C TYR A 231 6.47 -2.51 -12.61
N ARG A 232 5.81 -3.61 -12.22
CA ARG A 232 4.38 -3.67 -11.88
C ARG A 232 4.17 -4.48 -10.60
N GLY A 233 3.05 -4.27 -9.94
CA GLY A 233 2.66 -5.01 -8.73
C GLY A 233 2.10 -6.41 -9.03
N GLY A 234 1.38 -6.99 -8.06
CA GLY A 234 0.67 -8.26 -8.22
C GLY A 234 -0.55 -8.16 -9.13
N PHE A 235 -1.01 -9.31 -9.64
CA PHE A 235 -2.25 -9.44 -10.41
C PHE A 235 -3.45 -9.39 -9.48
N CYS A 236 -4.27 -8.33 -9.58
CA CYS A 236 -5.47 -8.17 -8.77
C CYS A 236 -6.67 -7.86 -9.67
N GLN A 237 -7.62 -8.77 -9.76
CA GLN A 237 -8.75 -8.63 -10.67
C GLN A 237 -9.94 -9.50 -10.26
N CYS A 238 -11.14 -8.97 -10.51
CA CYS A 238 -12.38 -9.73 -10.51
C CYS A 238 -12.75 -10.04 -11.96
N ASN A 239 -13.12 -11.28 -12.23
CA ASN A 239 -13.66 -11.67 -13.52
C ASN A 239 -14.98 -10.91 -13.76
N ARG A 240 -15.10 -10.28 -14.95
CA ARG A 240 -16.27 -9.50 -15.35
C ARG A 240 -17.56 -10.33 -15.39
N ILE A 241 -17.44 -11.64 -15.63
CA ILE A 241 -18.58 -12.56 -15.64
C ILE A 241 -19.28 -12.59 -14.28
N TYR A 242 -18.54 -12.46 -13.18
CA TYR A 242 -19.02 -12.66 -11.81
C TYR A 242 -19.13 -11.40 -10.97
N ILE A 243 -18.66 -10.25 -11.48
CA ILE A 243 -18.72 -8.99 -10.73
C ILE A 243 -20.17 -8.64 -10.39
N ASN A 244 -20.40 -8.26 -9.13
CA ASN A 244 -21.70 -7.97 -8.54
C ASN A 244 -22.74 -9.12 -8.59
N LYS A 245 -22.35 -10.33 -8.99
CA LYS A 245 -23.23 -11.50 -8.96
C LYS A 245 -23.07 -12.27 -7.66
N THR A 246 -24.19 -12.75 -7.13
CA THR A 246 -24.17 -13.69 -5.99
C THR A 246 -23.96 -15.10 -6.52
N ILE A 247 -22.80 -15.67 -6.23
CA ILE A 247 -22.49 -17.06 -6.52
C ILE A 247 -23.03 -17.91 -5.37
N LYS A 248 -23.93 -18.86 -5.70
CA LYS A 248 -24.60 -19.74 -4.73
C LYS A 248 -24.08 -21.18 -4.73
N GLN A 249 -23.20 -21.52 -5.68
CA GLN A 249 -22.51 -22.80 -5.73
C GLN A 249 -21.21 -22.76 -4.91
N PRO A 250 -20.61 -23.93 -4.59
CA PRO A 250 -19.32 -23.97 -3.91
C PRO A 250 -18.24 -23.18 -4.66
N THR A 251 -17.49 -22.37 -3.91
CA THR A 251 -16.31 -21.66 -4.41
C THR A 251 -15.10 -21.94 -3.53
N TYR A 252 -13.94 -22.08 -4.17
CA TYR A 252 -12.70 -22.48 -3.53
C TYR A 252 -11.75 -21.30 -3.51
N TYR A 253 -11.24 -20.94 -2.33
CA TYR A 253 -10.24 -19.91 -2.14
C TYR A 253 -8.90 -20.58 -1.84
N PHE A 254 -7.99 -20.48 -2.81
CA PHE A 254 -6.61 -20.92 -2.70
C PHE A 254 -5.64 -19.74 -2.59
N ASP A 255 -4.54 -19.94 -1.87
CA ASP A 255 -3.47 -18.96 -1.63
C ASP A 255 -2.11 -19.67 -1.77
N VAL A 256 -1.17 -19.09 -2.52
CA VAL A 256 0.15 -19.71 -2.69
C VAL A 256 0.97 -19.56 -1.41
N ASN A 257 1.62 -20.65 -1.00
CA ASN A 257 2.56 -20.61 0.12
C ASN A 257 3.81 -19.80 -0.26
N SER A 258 3.80 -18.51 0.07
CA SER A 258 4.93 -17.59 -0.10
C SER A 258 5.36 -17.45 -1.57
N LEU A 259 4.48 -16.88 -2.41
CA LEU A 259 4.69 -16.76 -3.86
C LEU A 259 5.99 -16.04 -4.25
N TYR A 260 6.23 -14.81 -3.79
CA TYR A 260 7.47 -14.10 -4.15
C TYR A 260 8.74 -14.84 -3.67
N PRO A 261 8.82 -15.36 -2.44
CA PRO A 261 9.93 -16.21 -2.03
C PRO A 261 10.10 -17.48 -2.88
N HIS A 262 9.01 -18.11 -3.30
CA HIS A 262 9.07 -19.26 -4.21
C HIS A 262 9.72 -18.86 -5.55
N VAL A 263 9.28 -17.74 -6.13
CA VAL A 263 9.90 -17.18 -7.35
C VAL A 263 11.39 -16.94 -7.13
N MET A 264 11.75 -16.29 -6.02
CA MET A 264 13.14 -15.98 -5.69
C MET A 264 14.04 -17.22 -5.60
N ALA A 265 13.52 -18.34 -5.10
CA ALA A 265 14.29 -19.56 -4.85
C ALA A 265 14.25 -20.59 -5.98
N SER A 266 13.36 -20.43 -6.97
CA SER A 266 13.07 -21.51 -7.95
C SER A 266 13.19 -21.09 -9.40
N TYR A 267 13.36 -19.80 -9.69
CA TYR A 267 13.41 -19.27 -11.05
C TYR A 267 14.70 -18.50 -11.29
N ASP A 268 15.08 -18.42 -12.55
CA ASP A 268 16.17 -17.57 -13.00
C ASP A 268 15.81 -16.09 -12.82
N LEU A 269 16.71 -15.35 -12.18
CA LEU A 269 16.59 -13.93 -11.88
C LEU A 269 17.80 -13.16 -12.40
N PRO A 270 17.61 -11.88 -12.75
CA PRO A 270 18.66 -11.08 -13.34
C PRO A 270 19.78 -10.77 -12.34
N TYR A 271 21.01 -10.69 -12.86
CA TYR A 271 22.20 -10.20 -12.14
C TYR A 271 23.18 -9.53 -13.12
N GLY A 272 24.18 -8.83 -12.58
CA GLY A 272 25.18 -8.10 -13.36
C GLY A 272 24.61 -6.85 -14.03
N ILE A 273 25.42 -6.14 -14.80
CA ILE A 273 24.91 -5.00 -15.59
C ILE A 273 24.11 -5.50 -16.80
N PRO A 274 22.93 -4.93 -17.10
CA PRO A 274 22.21 -5.25 -18.32
C PRO A 274 22.89 -4.65 -19.56
N VAL A 275 22.54 -5.19 -20.72
CA VAL A 275 22.98 -4.68 -22.02
C VAL A 275 21.76 -4.17 -22.77
N GLU A 276 21.81 -2.92 -23.24
CA GLU A 276 20.79 -2.36 -24.12
C GLU A 276 20.87 -3.01 -25.50
N TYR A 277 19.73 -3.20 -26.16
CA TYR A 277 19.66 -3.67 -27.54
C TYR A 277 18.56 -2.92 -28.29
N ASP A 278 18.75 -2.76 -29.59
CA ASP A 278 17.76 -2.14 -30.48
C ASP A 278 16.87 -3.18 -31.16
N GLY A 279 15.63 -2.79 -31.46
CA GLY A 279 14.66 -3.64 -32.14
C GLY A 279 14.13 -4.79 -31.26
N ASN A 280 13.93 -5.94 -31.88
CA ASN A 280 13.45 -7.15 -31.21
C ASN A 280 14.60 -7.90 -30.55
N TYR A 281 14.34 -8.50 -29.39
CA TYR A 281 15.29 -9.41 -28.75
C TYR A 281 15.63 -10.58 -29.69
N VAL A 282 16.93 -10.86 -29.83
CA VAL A 282 17.47 -12.05 -30.47
C VAL A 282 17.99 -12.96 -29.36
N GLU A 283 17.72 -14.26 -29.48
CA GLU A 283 18.11 -15.24 -28.48
C GLU A 283 19.60 -15.17 -28.18
N ASP A 284 19.91 -15.01 -26.90
CA ASP A 284 21.25 -14.85 -26.37
C ASP A 284 21.38 -15.75 -25.12
N PRO A 285 22.11 -16.88 -25.23
CA PRO A 285 22.30 -17.80 -24.11
C PRO A 285 22.96 -17.16 -22.87
N ASP A 286 23.81 -16.14 -23.07
CA ASP A 286 24.46 -15.43 -21.96
C ASP A 286 23.51 -14.43 -21.29
N TYR A 287 22.50 -13.95 -22.04
CA TYR A 287 21.49 -12.99 -21.58
C TYR A 287 20.05 -13.48 -21.85
N PRO A 288 19.59 -14.55 -21.19
CA PRO A 288 18.34 -15.23 -21.50
C PRO A 288 17.07 -14.54 -20.94
N LEU A 289 17.25 -13.51 -20.10
CA LEU A 289 16.18 -12.67 -19.58
C LEU A 289 16.20 -11.32 -20.28
N TYR A 290 15.03 -10.78 -20.63
CA TYR A 290 14.95 -9.48 -21.27
C TYR A 290 13.69 -8.70 -20.90
N ILE A 291 13.80 -7.38 -21.06
CA ILE A 291 12.72 -6.40 -21.02
C ILE A 291 12.65 -5.76 -22.39
N GLN A 292 11.47 -5.79 -23.02
CA GLN A 292 11.22 -5.25 -24.34
C GLN A 292 10.33 -4.01 -24.25
N GLN A 293 10.73 -2.94 -24.93
CA GLN A 293 9.87 -1.79 -25.23
C GLN A 293 9.20 -2.02 -26.59
N ILE A 294 7.88 -1.89 -26.63
CA ILE A 294 7.04 -2.09 -27.83
C ILE A 294 6.03 -0.96 -27.99
N GLN A 295 5.67 -0.69 -29.24
CA GLN A 295 4.41 -0.06 -29.64
C GLN A 295 3.46 -1.18 -30.06
N VAL A 296 2.24 -1.23 -29.53
CA VAL A 296 1.31 -2.32 -29.86
C VAL A 296 -0.16 -1.88 -29.92
N ASP A 297 -0.89 -2.43 -30.88
CA ASP A 297 -2.36 -2.41 -30.98
C ASP A 297 -2.88 -3.82 -30.68
N LEU A 298 -3.73 -3.95 -29.68
CA LEU A 298 -4.19 -5.24 -29.17
C LEU A 298 -5.58 -5.20 -28.50
N LYS A 299 -6.22 -6.36 -28.51
CA LYS A 299 -7.49 -6.60 -27.82
C LYS A 299 -7.46 -7.92 -27.08
N VAL A 300 -8.08 -7.99 -25.92
CA VAL A 300 -8.20 -9.24 -25.15
C VAL A 300 -9.03 -10.24 -25.95
N LYS A 301 -8.54 -11.48 -26.08
CA LYS A 301 -9.27 -12.60 -26.70
C LYS A 301 -10.55 -12.90 -25.92
N ASP A 302 -11.54 -13.51 -26.57
CA ASP A 302 -12.80 -13.88 -25.92
C ASP A 302 -12.62 -14.82 -24.70
N ASP A 303 -11.61 -15.69 -24.75
CA ASP A 303 -11.19 -16.58 -23.67
C ASP A 303 -9.93 -16.07 -22.94
N GLY A 304 -9.50 -14.84 -23.23
CA GLY A 304 -8.31 -14.21 -22.67
C GLY A 304 -8.56 -13.51 -21.33
N ILE A 305 -7.49 -13.34 -20.57
CA ILE A 305 -7.48 -12.61 -19.31
C ILE A 305 -6.82 -11.25 -19.53
N PRO A 306 -7.49 -10.12 -19.22
CA PRO A 306 -6.85 -8.81 -19.26
C PRO A 306 -5.73 -8.71 -18.22
N CYS A 307 -4.48 -8.98 -18.60
CA CYS A 307 -3.35 -9.10 -17.67
C CYS A 307 -2.30 -8.00 -17.79
N ILE A 308 -2.42 -7.10 -18.77
CA ILE A 308 -1.50 -5.98 -18.96
C ILE A 308 -2.07 -4.70 -18.34
N LEU A 309 -1.39 -4.15 -17.32
CA LEU A 309 -1.79 -2.91 -16.64
C LEU A 309 -1.45 -1.67 -17.49
N ASN A 310 -2.42 -0.76 -17.66
CA ASN A 310 -2.19 0.55 -18.25
C ASN A 310 -1.67 1.54 -17.20
N LYS A 311 -0.39 1.94 -17.33
CA LYS A 311 0.26 2.86 -16.38
C LYS A 311 -0.19 4.32 -16.51
N LYS A 312 -0.70 4.76 -17.67
CA LYS A 312 -1.11 6.17 -17.89
C LYS A 312 -2.32 6.59 -17.05
N HIS A 313 -3.14 5.63 -16.60
CA HIS A 313 -4.33 5.89 -15.77
C HIS A 313 -4.21 5.35 -14.34
N MET A 314 -3.02 5.41 -13.74
CA MET A 314 -2.75 5.02 -12.35
C MET A 314 -3.43 5.91 -11.28
N SER A 315 -4.58 6.53 -11.58
CA SER A 315 -5.45 7.18 -10.61
C SER A 315 -6.48 6.17 -10.06
N THR A 316 -6.22 5.65 -8.87
CA THR A 316 -7.16 4.90 -8.01
C THR A 316 -7.83 3.62 -8.54
N ASN A 317 -7.85 3.34 -9.84
CA ASN A 317 -8.40 2.12 -10.45
C ASN A 317 -7.34 1.50 -11.36
N ASN A 318 -6.79 0.35 -10.97
CA ASN A 318 -5.89 -0.44 -11.81
C ASN A 318 -6.66 -0.89 -13.07
N LYS A 319 -6.55 -0.11 -14.16
CA LYS A 319 -7.20 -0.43 -15.43
C LYS A 319 -6.26 -1.31 -16.25
N TYR A 320 -6.66 -2.56 -16.44
CA TYR A 320 -6.04 -3.43 -17.43
C TYR A 320 -6.43 -3.00 -18.84
N ILE A 321 -5.53 -3.23 -19.78
CA ILE A 321 -5.81 -2.99 -21.21
C ILE A 321 -6.79 -4.07 -21.66
N ILE A 322 -7.88 -3.64 -22.28
CA ILE A 322 -8.94 -4.50 -22.82
C ILE A 322 -8.91 -4.43 -24.33
N ASP A 323 -8.85 -3.22 -24.85
CA ASP A 323 -8.89 -2.90 -26.26
C ASP A 323 -8.24 -1.53 -26.42
N THR A 324 -7.15 -1.46 -27.17
CA THR A 324 -6.42 -0.22 -27.44
C THR A 324 -7.24 0.77 -28.25
N ALA A 325 -8.18 0.32 -29.09
CA ALA A 325 -9.05 1.21 -29.86
C ALA A 325 -10.04 1.99 -28.98
N VAL A 326 -10.42 1.43 -27.83
CA VAL A 326 -11.35 2.08 -26.88
C VAL A 326 -10.59 2.91 -25.83
N GLN A 327 -9.31 2.60 -25.60
CA GLN A 327 -8.53 3.16 -24.49
C GLN A 327 -7.47 4.19 -24.91
N CYS A 328 -7.30 4.47 -26.20
CA CYS A 328 -6.35 5.47 -26.71
C CYS A 328 -7.09 6.65 -27.32
N ASP A 329 -6.81 7.86 -26.84
CA ASP A 329 -7.40 9.09 -27.39
C ASP A 329 -6.88 9.40 -28.81
N HIS A 330 -5.73 8.84 -29.21
CA HIS A 330 -5.12 9.03 -30.53
C HIS A 330 -4.40 7.75 -31.00
N GLY A 331 -4.79 7.20 -32.14
CA GLY A 331 -3.96 6.31 -32.96
C GLY A 331 -3.92 4.80 -32.63
N ASN A 332 -4.84 4.24 -31.83
CA ASN A 332 -4.98 2.80 -31.53
C ASN A 332 -3.74 2.04 -31.01
N VAL A 333 -2.61 2.71 -30.75
CA VAL A 333 -1.35 2.05 -30.35
C VAL A 333 -0.89 2.55 -28.99
N VAL A 334 -0.44 1.64 -28.11
CA VAL A 334 0.14 1.95 -26.80
C VAL A 334 1.62 1.60 -26.72
N ASN A 335 2.37 2.41 -25.98
CA ASN A 335 3.75 2.09 -25.62
C ASN A 335 3.75 1.24 -24.35
N LEU A 336 4.36 0.05 -24.42
CA LEU A 336 4.50 -0.85 -23.30
C LEU A 336 5.96 -1.27 -23.12
N THR A 337 6.37 -1.36 -21.86
CA THR A 337 7.64 -1.98 -21.47
C THR A 337 7.32 -3.25 -20.69
N LEU A 338 7.64 -4.41 -21.25
CA LEU A 338 7.25 -5.73 -20.75
C LEU A 338 8.47 -6.62 -20.55
N THR A 339 8.50 -7.39 -19.47
CA THR A 339 9.46 -8.49 -19.35
C THR A 339 9.10 -9.61 -20.33
N LYS A 340 10.02 -10.54 -20.61
CA LYS A 340 9.71 -11.76 -21.41
C LYS A 340 8.45 -12.51 -20.93
N PHE A 341 8.24 -12.55 -19.61
CA PHE A 341 7.10 -13.25 -19.01
C PHE A 341 5.79 -12.48 -19.19
N ASP A 342 5.81 -11.14 -19.06
CA ASP A 342 4.62 -10.33 -19.34
C ASP A 342 4.29 -10.33 -20.84
N LEU A 343 5.32 -10.39 -21.71
CA LEU A 343 5.17 -10.50 -23.16
C LEU A 343 4.55 -11.86 -23.55
N ASP A 344 4.98 -12.97 -22.93
CA ASP A 344 4.32 -14.28 -23.08
C ASP A 344 2.84 -14.24 -22.67
N LEU A 345 2.54 -13.61 -21.52
CA LEU A 345 1.14 -13.44 -21.09
C LEU A 345 0.34 -12.59 -22.09
N MET A 346 0.94 -11.55 -22.66
CA MET A 346 0.30 -10.73 -23.69
C MET A 346 -0.10 -11.60 -24.90
N TYR A 347 0.83 -12.35 -25.49
CA TYR A 347 0.53 -13.21 -26.65
C TYR A 347 -0.50 -14.30 -26.35
N LYS A 348 -0.50 -14.85 -25.12
CA LYS A 348 -1.50 -15.83 -24.70
C LYS A 348 -2.90 -15.24 -24.61
N ASN A 349 -3.06 -14.03 -24.08
CA ASN A 349 -4.35 -13.48 -23.69
C ASN A 349 -4.92 -12.42 -24.65
N TYR A 350 -4.12 -11.92 -25.61
CA TYR A 350 -4.50 -10.84 -26.50
C TYR A 350 -4.34 -11.22 -27.96
N GLU A 351 -5.29 -10.77 -28.78
CA GLU A 351 -5.10 -10.61 -30.22
C GLU A 351 -4.23 -9.38 -30.44
N VAL A 352 -3.14 -9.54 -31.17
CA VAL A 352 -2.19 -8.47 -31.47
C VAL A 352 -2.38 -8.09 -32.93
N TYR A 353 -2.89 -6.89 -33.19
CA TYR A 353 -3.17 -6.39 -34.54
C TYR A 353 -1.92 -5.79 -35.18
N SER A 354 -1.12 -5.08 -34.40
CA SER A 354 0.18 -4.58 -34.85
C SER A 354 1.15 -4.48 -33.68
N ILE A 355 2.43 -4.74 -33.95
CA ILE A 355 3.50 -4.61 -32.96
C ILE A 355 4.78 -4.08 -33.62
N ARG A 356 5.38 -3.08 -32.98
CA ARG A 356 6.69 -2.54 -33.34
C ARG A 356 7.62 -2.70 -32.15
N PHE A 357 8.71 -3.44 -32.34
CA PHE A 357 9.77 -3.57 -31.36
C PHE A 357 10.69 -2.36 -31.44
N LEU A 358 10.90 -1.69 -30.31
CA LEU A 358 11.66 -0.44 -30.25
C LEU A 358 13.11 -0.72 -29.84
N LYS A 359 13.29 -1.07 -28.56
CA LYS A 359 14.56 -1.39 -27.93
C LYS A 359 14.30 -2.17 -26.65
N GLY A 360 15.34 -2.60 -25.95
CA GLY A 360 15.17 -3.28 -24.68
C GLY A 360 16.46 -3.45 -23.89
N TRP A 361 16.35 -4.19 -22.79
CA TRP A 361 17.45 -4.54 -21.91
C TRP A 361 17.51 -6.05 -21.77
N LYS A 362 18.67 -6.66 -21.99
CA LYS A 362 18.91 -8.09 -21.75
C LYS A 362 19.80 -8.31 -20.54
N PHE A 363 19.57 -9.40 -19.81
CA PHE A 363 20.12 -9.66 -18.49
C PHE A 363 20.68 -11.08 -18.42
N LYS A 364 21.85 -11.22 -17.79
CA LYS A 364 22.35 -12.52 -17.33
C LYS A 364 21.41 -13.06 -16.27
N ALA A 365 21.34 -14.39 -16.13
CA ALA A 365 20.39 -15.02 -15.23
C ALA A 365 21.01 -16.06 -14.28
N ARG A 366 20.48 -16.17 -13.06
CA ARG A 366 20.84 -17.19 -12.06
C ARG A 366 19.64 -17.55 -11.19
N ASN A 367 19.58 -18.80 -10.73
CA ASN A 367 18.53 -19.31 -9.85
C ASN A 367 18.98 -19.60 -8.39
N ASP A 368 20.25 -19.39 -8.05
CA ASP A 368 20.83 -19.77 -6.75
C ASP A 368 20.98 -18.60 -5.77
N MET A 369 20.82 -17.35 -6.24
CA MET A 369 21.12 -16.14 -5.46
C MET A 369 20.34 -16.03 -4.15
N PHE A 370 19.10 -16.53 -4.09
CA PHE A 370 18.21 -16.39 -2.93
C PHE A 370 17.88 -17.69 -2.22
N THR A 371 18.33 -18.84 -2.74
CA THR A 371 17.92 -20.18 -2.28
C THR A 371 18.19 -20.38 -0.79
N ASN A 372 19.40 -20.05 -0.33
CA ASN A 372 19.78 -20.20 1.08
C ASN A 372 18.99 -19.25 2.00
N TYR A 373 18.73 -18.02 1.55
CA TYR A 373 17.95 -17.04 2.30
C TYR A 373 16.51 -17.51 2.46
N VAL A 374 15.86 -17.88 1.36
CA VAL A 374 14.48 -18.37 1.37
C VAL A 374 14.37 -19.64 2.20
N LYS A 375 15.30 -20.59 2.03
CA LYS A 375 15.35 -21.82 2.83
C LYS A 375 15.41 -21.53 4.33
N LYS A 376 16.36 -20.69 4.77
CA LYS A 376 16.52 -20.30 6.20
C LYS A 376 15.21 -19.82 6.81
N TYR A 377 14.57 -18.82 6.19
CA TYR A 377 13.37 -18.21 6.75
C TYR A 377 12.12 -19.07 6.55
N TYR A 378 12.05 -19.86 5.49
CA TYR A 378 10.93 -20.79 5.30
C TYR A 378 10.98 -21.95 6.29
N ASP A 379 12.15 -22.54 6.52
CA ASP A 379 12.36 -23.58 7.52
C ASP A 379 12.06 -23.05 8.94
N MET A 380 12.50 -21.82 9.25
CA MET A 380 12.17 -21.15 10.51
C MET A 380 10.66 -20.94 10.66
N LYS A 381 9.96 -20.52 9.61
CA LYS A 381 8.50 -20.40 9.61
C LYS A 381 7.81 -21.75 9.87
N LEU A 382 8.24 -22.83 9.19
CA LEU A 382 7.67 -24.17 9.37
C LEU A 382 7.92 -24.72 10.78
N LYS A 383 9.13 -24.54 11.31
CA LYS A 383 9.45 -24.94 12.69
C LYS A 383 8.57 -24.18 13.69
N ALA A 384 8.42 -22.88 13.49
CA ALA A 384 7.60 -22.03 14.33
C ALA A 384 6.09 -22.37 14.25
N ASP A 385 5.59 -22.77 13.08
CA ASP A 385 4.23 -23.30 12.93
C ASP A 385 4.04 -24.60 13.75
N LYS A 386 5.03 -25.50 13.76
CA LYS A 386 4.99 -26.76 14.53
C LYS A 386 5.11 -26.56 16.03
N THR A 387 5.96 -25.64 16.49
CA THR A 387 6.19 -25.38 17.92
C THR A 387 5.21 -24.36 18.51
N GLY A 388 4.31 -23.78 17.69
CA GLY A 388 3.42 -22.72 18.12
C GLY A 388 4.09 -21.36 18.37
N ASN A 389 5.35 -21.18 17.96
CA ASN A 389 6.10 -19.94 18.16
C ASN A 389 5.63 -18.84 17.18
N ARG A 390 4.59 -18.09 17.58
CA ARG A 390 3.96 -17.08 16.71
C ARG A 390 4.90 -15.93 16.35
N VAL A 391 5.83 -15.56 17.23
CA VAL A 391 6.86 -14.54 16.96
C VAL A 391 7.74 -14.92 15.79
N GLN A 392 8.44 -16.06 15.91
CA GLN A 392 9.40 -16.50 14.91
C GLN A 392 8.71 -16.72 13.58
N ARG A 393 7.50 -17.28 13.60
CA ARG A 393 6.67 -17.44 12.40
C ARG A 393 6.42 -16.11 11.71
N THR A 394 6.07 -15.10 12.50
CA THR A 394 5.72 -13.77 12.01
C THR A 394 6.94 -13.04 11.45
N ILE A 395 8.05 -13.02 12.18
CA ILE A 395 9.34 -12.48 11.72
C ILE A 395 9.76 -13.16 10.42
N SER A 396 9.76 -14.51 10.39
CA SER A 396 10.12 -15.29 9.20
C SER A 396 9.30 -14.92 7.98
N LYS A 397 7.96 -14.85 8.14
CA LYS A 397 7.05 -14.50 7.05
C LYS A 397 7.35 -13.10 6.50
N LEU A 398 7.66 -12.15 7.36
CA LEU A 398 7.93 -10.78 6.93
C LEU A 398 9.31 -10.65 6.27
N PHE A 399 10.34 -11.33 6.77
CA PHE A 399 11.66 -11.35 6.14
C PHE A 399 11.57 -11.90 4.72
N LEU A 400 10.88 -13.03 4.54
CA LEU A 400 10.56 -13.60 3.24
C LEU A 400 9.86 -12.59 2.30
N ASN A 401 8.79 -11.94 2.79
CA ASN A 401 7.95 -11.09 1.93
C ASN A 401 8.52 -9.69 1.69
N SER A 402 9.42 -9.19 2.54
CA SER A 402 9.91 -7.80 2.48
C SER A 402 11.20 -7.62 1.71
N LEU A 403 11.95 -8.70 1.47
CA LEU A 403 13.26 -8.64 0.82
C LEU A 403 13.18 -8.10 -0.63
N TYR A 404 12.31 -8.67 -1.47
CA TYR A 404 12.23 -8.27 -2.89
C TYR A 404 11.89 -6.77 -3.05
N GLY A 405 11.05 -6.23 -2.16
CA GLY A 405 10.64 -4.82 -2.20
C GLY A 405 11.80 -3.85 -2.00
N LYS A 406 12.89 -4.28 -1.36
CA LYS A 406 14.11 -3.46 -1.23
C LYS A 406 14.86 -3.32 -2.55
N PHE A 407 14.86 -4.35 -3.39
CA PHE A 407 15.43 -4.27 -4.73
C PHE A 407 14.69 -3.25 -5.62
N GLY A 408 13.37 -3.13 -5.44
CA GLY A 408 12.53 -2.19 -6.19
C GLY A 408 12.44 -0.78 -5.62
N GLN A 409 13.22 -0.44 -4.58
CA GLN A 409 13.12 0.85 -3.90
C GLN A 409 13.43 2.01 -4.87
N ASN A 410 12.57 3.03 -4.89
CA ASN A 410 12.75 4.19 -5.78
C ASN A 410 13.99 5.01 -5.36
N PRO A 411 14.90 5.33 -6.29
CA PRO A 411 16.05 6.20 -6.02
C PRO A 411 15.63 7.64 -5.78
N LYS A 412 14.55 8.14 -6.40
CA LYS A 412 13.98 9.46 -6.17
C LYS A 412 13.13 9.44 -4.89
N ARG A 413 13.48 10.29 -3.92
CA ARG A 413 12.82 10.34 -2.60
C ARG A 413 12.55 11.78 -2.22
N ALA A 414 11.31 12.07 -1.85
CA ALA A 414 10.93 13.34 -1.27
C ALA A 414 10.72 13.19 0.25
N LYS A 415 10.92 14.29 0.97
CA LYS A 415 10.72 14.38 2.42
C LYS A 415 9.82 15.56 2.74
N LYS A 416 9.18 15.50 3.89
CA LYS A 416 8.50 16.64 4.50
C LYS A 416 9.19 17.02 5.81
N TYR A 417 9.10 18.30 6.14
CA TYR A 417 9.64 18.88 7.35
C TYR A 417 8.51 19.41 8.22
N PRO A 418 8.59 19.22 9.55
CA PRO A 418 7.65 19.85 10.44
C PRO A 418 7.93 21.36 10.54
N LYS A 419 6.86 22.15 10.49
CA LYS A 419 6.88 23.59 10.78
C LYS A 419 5.76 23.90 11.76
N LEU A 420 6.07 24.69 12.78
CA LEU A 420 5.08 25.23 13.71
C LEU A 420 4.27 26.31 12.98
N GLY A 421 2.95 26.17 12.97
CA GLY A 421 2.04 27.22 12.50
C GLY A 421 1.82 28.31 13.54
N GLU A 422 1.20 29.41 13.11
CA GLU A 422 0.82 30.53 13.98
C GLU A 422 -0.21 30.13 15.04
N ASP A 423 -1.03 29.12 14.75
CA ASP A 423 -1.99 28.50 15.65
C ASP A 423 -1.36 27.46 16.61
N GLY A 424 -0.03 27.35 16.63
CA GLY A 424 0.68 26.38 17.47
C GLY A 424 0.63 24.94 16.97
N LEU A 425 0.04 24.65 15.80
CA LEU A 425 -0.07 23.29 15.26
C LEU A 425 1.08 22.93 14.31
N ILE A 426 1.53 21.67 14.37
CA ILE A 426 2.56 21.14 13.48
C ILE A 426 1.99 20.84 12.09
N ARG A 427 2.58 21.45 11.07
CA ARG A 427 2.30 21.18 9.67
C ARG A 427 3.51 20.57 8.99
N LEU A 428 3.29 19.53 8.19
CA LEU A 428 4.34 18.91 7.37
C LEU A 428 4.39 19.61 6.01
N LYS A 429 5.46 20.35 5.75
CA LYS A 429 5.68 21.05 4.47
C LYS A 429 6.80 20.37 3.68
N TYR A 430 6.80 20.53 2.36
CA TYR A 430 7.98 20.21 1.57
C TYR A 430 9.13 21.16 1.92
N ASP A 431 10.34 20.85 1.46
CA ASP A 431 11.49 21.76 1.56
C ASP A 431 11.07 23.15 1.02
N PRO A 432 11.45 24.29 1.64
CA PRO A 432 11.06 25.62 1.14
C PRO A 432 11.49 25.91 -0.30
N GLU A 433 12.54 25.23 -0.77
CA GLU A 433 12.97 25.25 -2.17
C GLU A 433 12.09 24.39 -3.10
N CYS A 434 11.00 23.81 -2.58
CA CYS A 434 10.07 22.94 -3.29
C CYS A 434 8.63 23.45 -3.19
N THR A 435 7.86 23.22 -4.25
CA THR A 435 6.40 23.31 -4.21
C THR A 435 5.78 21.91 -4.17
N GLU A 436 4.48 21.81 -3.88
CA GLU A 436 3.77 20.52 -3.98
C GLU A 436 3.71 20.00 -5.42
N SER A 437 3.71 20.91 -6.41
CA SER A 437 3.75 20.58 -7.84
C SER A 437 5.14 20.16 -8.32
N GLU A 438 6.20 20.65 -7.67
CA GLU A 438 7.59 20.34 -8.00
C GLU A 438 8.42 20.00 -6.75
N PRO A 439 8.23 18.81 -6.17
CA PRO A 439 9.04 18.37 -5.05
C PRO A 439 10.51 18.16 -5.48
N ASN A 440 11.47 18.79 -4.80
CA ASN A 440 12.89 18.53 -5.00
C ASN A 440 13.21 17.10 -4.53
N TYR A 441 13.30 16.20 -5.49
CA TYR A 441 13.60 14.80 -5.23
C TYR A 441 15.08 14.63 -4.89
N ARG A 442 15.35 14.04 -3.75
CA ARG A 442 16.69 13.56 -3.43
C ARG A 442 16.94 12.25 -4.15
N ILE A 443 18.04 12.20 -4.88
CA ILE A 443 18.49 11.01 -5.58
C ILE A 443 19.37 10.19 -4.63
N ALA A 444 19.04 8.91 -4.46
CA ALA A 444 19.85 8.01 -3.66
C ALA A 444 21.27 7.89 -4.24
N LYS A 445 22.29 7.95 -3.38
CA LYS A 445 23.69 7.75 -3.78
C LYS A 445 24.01 6.35 -4.32
N LYS A 446 23.15 5.37 -4.00
CA LYS A 446 23.27 3.98 -4.41
C LYS A 446 21.90 3.47 -4.82
N PHE A 447 21.88 2.77 -5.95
CA PHE A 447 20.69 2.19 -6.54
C PHE A 447 20.66 0.72 -6.15
N HIS A 448 19.51 0.26 -5.63
CA HIS A 448 19.31 -1.17 -5.47
C HIS A 448 19.07 -1.81 -6.83
N TYR A 449 19.34 -3.11 -6.95
CA TYR A 449 19.23 -3.82 -8.23
C TYR A 449 17.76 -4.05 -8.63
N LEU A 450 17.15 -3.01 -9.20
CA LEU A 450 15.75 -2.98 -9.63
C LEU A 450 15.29 -4.20 -10.45
N PRO A 451 16.09 -4.75 -11.39
CA PRO A 451 15.65 -5.86 -12.22
C PRO A 451 15.16 -7.07 -11.43
N VAL A 452 15.75 -7.37 -10.26
CA VAL A 452 15.25 -8.45 -9.39
C VAL A 452 13.79 -8.23 -9.01
N ALA A 453 13.41 -7.02 -8.59
CA ALA A 453 12.02 -6.74 -8.22
C ALA A 453 11.07 -6.81 -9.43
N VAL A 454 11.52 -6.36 -10.60
CA VAL A 454 10.76 -6.44 -11.86
C VAL A 454 10.44 -7.88 -12.24
N PHE A 455 11.46 -8.75 -12.26
CA PHE A 455 11.30 -10.14 -12.65
C PHE A 455 10.58 -10.97 -11.57
N VAL A 456 10.82 -10.71 -10.28
CA VAL A 456 10.09 -11.40 -9.20
C VAL A 456 8.58 -11.15 -9.30
N THR A 457 8.15 -9.90 -9.51
CA THR A 457 6.70 -9.62 -9.64
C THR A 457 6.13 -10.09 -10.97
N SER A 458 6.91 -10.04 -12.05
CA SER A 458 6.49 -10.55 -13.35
C SER A 458 6.26 -12.05 -13.36
N ILE A 459 7.23 -12.84 -12.88
CA ILE A 459 7.10 -14.30 -12.81
C ILE A 459 5.94 -14.69 -11.88
N ALA A 460 5.74 -13.97 -10.78
CA ALA A 460 4.58 -14.20 -9.92
C ALA A 460 3.25 -14.00 -10.65
N ARG A 461 3.11 -12.93 -11.45
CA ARG A 461 1.92 -12.74 -12.31
C ARG A 461 1.80 -13.87 -13.33
N TRP A 462 2.91 -14.24 -13.96
CA TRP A 462 2.98 -15.33 -14.93
C TRP A 462 2.49 -16.65 -14.35
N ILE A 463 2.90 -17.02 -13.14
CA ILE A 463 2.40 -18.23 -12.45
C ILE A 463 0.89 -18.16 -12.26
N ILE A 464 0.39 -17.10 -11.62
CA ILE A 464 -1.04 -16.98 -11.29
C ILE A 464 -1.91 -16.97 -12.56
N VAL A 465 -1.53 -16.21 -13.58
CA VAL A 465 -2.32 -16.10 -14.81
C VAL A 465 -2.30 -17.41 -15.60
N ASN A 466 -1.17 -18.09 -15.72
CA ASN A 466 -1.14 -19.42 -16.36
C ASN A 466 -1.93 -20.46 -15.56
N ASP A 467 -1.93 -20.38 -14.23
CA ASP A 467 -2.73 -21.27 -13.40
C ASP A 467 -4.24 -21.03 -13.59
N ILE A 468 -4.66 -19.77 -13.76
CA ILE A 468 -6.04 -19.43 -14.14
C ILE A 468 -6.38 -19.97 -15.53
N LEU A 469 -5.50 -19.78 -16.52
CA LEU A 469 -5.71 -20.32 -17.87
C LEU A 469 -5.87 -21.84 -17.83
N SER A 470 -5.08 -22.54 -17.01
CA SER A 470 -5.13 -24.01 -16.89
C SER A 470 -6.45 -24.56 -16.33
N ILE A 471 -7.20 -23.76 -15.57
CA ILE A 471 -8.53 -24.15 -15.07
C ILE A 471 -9.68 -23.59 -15.92
N GLY A 472 -9.36 -22.78 -16.94
CA GLY A 472 -10.32 -22.08 -17.78
C GLY A 472 -10.83 -20.78 -17.16
N VAL A 473 -10.83 -19.69 -17.94
CA VAL A 473 -11.21 -18.34 -17.50
C VAL A 473 -12.63 -18.28 -16.94
N LYS A 474 -13.56 -19.07 -17.48
CA LYS A 474 -14.94 -19.16 -16.99
C LYS A 474 -15.03 -19.71 -15.56
N ASN A 475 -14.07 -20.52 -15.11
CA ASN A 475 -14.06 -21.05 -13.74
C ASN A 475 -13.40 -20.10 -12.74
N TRP A 476 -12.72 -19.05 -13.20
CA TRP A 476 -12.05 -18.08 -12.33
C TRP A 476 -12.98 -16.94 -11.94
N ILE A 477 -13.00 -16.62 -10.65
CA ILE A 477 -13.84 -15.55 -10.09
C ILE A 477 -13.00 -14.32 -9.76
N TYR A 478 -11.92 -14.51 -9.01
CA TYR A 478 -11.14 -13.42 -8.44
C TYR A 478 -9.72 -13.85 -8.13
N SER A 479 -8.77 -12.92 -8.26
CA SER A 479 -7.40 -13.07 -7.78
C SER A 479 -6.89 -11.78 -7.16
N ASP A 480 -6.08 -11.89 -6.12
CA ASP A 480 -5.26 -10.81 -5.57
C ASP A 480 -3.87 -11.34 -5.24
N THR A 481 -2.90 -10.93 -6.06
CA THR A 481 -1.46 -11.18 -5.94
C THR A 481 -1.05 -12.65 -6.01
N ASP A 482 -1.40 -13.45 -5.00
CA ASP A 482 -1.01 -14.85 -4.80
C ASP A 482 -2.22 -15.77 -4.57
N SER A 483 -3.43 -15.25 -4.74
CA SER A 483 -4.67 -15.99 -4.51
C SER A 483 -5.46 -16.26 -5.80
N ILE A 484 -6.19 -17.38 -5.80
CA ILE A 484 -7.17 -17.73 -6.82
C ILE A 484 -8.47 -18.16 -6.13
N ILE A 485 -9.56 -17.47 -6.44
CA ILE A 485 -10.92 -17.87 -6.10
C ILE A 485 -11.58 -18.41 -7.36
N THR A 486 -12.09 -19.64 -7.29
CA THR A 486 -12.59 -20.37 -8.46
C THR A 486 -13.81 -21.24 -8.13
N LEU A 487 -14.57 -21.59 -9.16
CA LEU A 487 -15.71 -22.53 -9.11
C LEU A 487 -15.29 -24.00 -9.05
N VAL A 488 -14.05 -24.33 -9.43
CA VAL A 488 -13.55 -25.71 -9.48
C VAL A 488 -12.31 -25.86 -8.58
N PRO A 489 -12.06 -27.04 -7.99
CA PRO A 489 -10.82 -27.25 -7.25
C PRO A 489 -9.60 -27.19 -8.19
N LEU A 490 -8.46 -26.71 -7.68
CA LEU A 490 -7.19 -26.80 -8.39
C LEU A 490 -6.71 -28.27 -8.48
N PRO A 491 -5.91 -28.63 -9.50
CA PRO A 491 -5.29 -29.95 -9.59
C PRO A 491 -4.51 -30.36 -8.33
N ARG A 492 -4.65 -31.62 -7.89
CA ARG A 492 -4.04 -32.12 -6.63
C ARG A 492 -2.53 -31.89 -6.56
N ASN A 493 -1.81 -32.00 -7.68
CA ASN A 493 -0.37 -31.77 -7.75
C ASN A 493 0.04 -30.29 -7.50
N LYS A 494 -0.89 -29.33 -7.58
CA LYS A 494 -0.67 -27.92 -7.22
C LYS A 494 -0.99 -27.61 -5.75
N LEU A 495 -1.62 -28.55 -5.03
CA LEU A 495 -2.07 -28.34 -3.65
C LEU A 495 -1.08 -28.89 -2.62
N SER A 496 -0.80 -28.09 -1.59
CA SER A 496 -0.13 -28.53 -0.37
C SER A 496 -0.31 -27.48 0.73
N PRO A 497 -0.59 -27.86 1.98
CA PRO A 497 -0.78 -26.90 3.07
C PRO A 497 0.49 -26.13 3.44
N ASN A 498 1.68 -26.67 3.15
CA ASN A 498 2.94 -26.17 3.68
C ASN A 498 4.14 -26.22 2.70
N LYS A 499 3.99 -26.76 1.50
CA LYS A 499 5.08 -26.77 0.50
C LYS A 499 5.20 -25.41 -0.19
N LEU A 500 6.42 -24.87 -0.23
CA LEU A 500 6.74 -23.59 -0.89
C LEU A 500 6.25 -23.61 -2.35
N GLY A 501 5.58 -22.55 -2.77
CA GLY A 501 5.08 -22.40 -4.15
C GLY A 501 3.82 -23.21 -4.47
N LYS A 502 3.33 -24.07 -3.58
CA LYS A 502 2.04 -24.77 -3.74
C LYS A 502 0.91 -23.96 -3.12
N TYR A 503 -0.32 -24.24 -3.57
CA TYR A 503 -1.53 -23.63 -3.04
C TYR A 503 -2.00 -24.35 -1.78
N LYS A 504 -2.29 -23.59 -0.73
CA LYS A 504 -3.10 -24.03 0.40
C LYS A 504 -4.56 -23.66 0.16
N THR A 505 -5.47 -24.49 0.65
CA THR A 505 -6.91 -24.18 0.66
C THR A 505 -7.20 -23.33 1.88
N GLU A 506 -7.50 -22.04 1.68
CA GLU A 506 -7.85 -21.12 2.77
C GLU A 506 -9.30 -21.35 3.22
N HIS A 507 -10.21 -21.37 2.23
CA HIS A 507 -11.65 -21.45 2.48
C HIS A 507 -12.37 -22.20 1.36
N ILE A 508 -13.41 -22.94 1.75
CA ILE A 508 -14.46 -23.41 0.85
C ILE A 508 -15.74 -22.68 1.26
N MET A 509 -16.34 -21.97 0.31
CA MET A 509 -17.44 -21.05 0.54
C MET A 509 -18.70 -21.55 -0.16
N LYS A 510 -19.83 -21.48 0.54
CA LYS A 510 -21.16 -21.82 0.00
C LYS A 510 -21.82 -20.66 -0.75
N ARG A 511 -21.43 -19.42 -0.41
CA ARG A 511 -21.89 -18.21 -1.07
C ARG A 511 -20.75 -17.24 -1.18
N PHE A 512 -20.64 -16.57 -2.33
CA PHE A 512 -19.61 -15.57 -2.57
C PHE A 512 -20.15 -14.44 -3.44
N LYS A 513 -19.72 -13.20 -3.17
CA LYS A 513 -20.00 -12.03 -3.99
C LYS A 513 -18.77 -11.13 -4.02
N CYS A 514 -18.38 -10.70 -5.21
CA CYS A 514 -17.28 -9.76 -5.41
C CYS A 514 -17.83 -8.49 -6.09
N LEU A 515 -17.52 -7.32 -5.55
CA LEU A 515 -17.90 -6.02 -6.12
C LEU A 515 -16.72 -5.32 -6.81
N GLY A 516 -15.53 -5.91 -6.76
CA GLY A 516 -14.35 -5.34 -7.39
C GLY A 516 -13.05 -5.76 -6.70
N GLN A 517 -11.96 -5.14 -7.13
CA GLN A 517 -10.64 -5.35 -6.53
C GLN A 517 -10.70 -5.08 -5.02
N LYS A 518 -10.24 -6.05 -4.24
CA LYS A 518 -10.15 -5.99 -2.77
C LYS A 518 -11.49 -5.74 -2.06
N THR A 519 -12.60 -6.06 -2.72
CA THR A 519 -13.95 -5.85 -2.19
C THR A 519 -14.84 -7.07 -2.48
N TYR A 520 -14.88 -8.00 -1.52
CA TYR A 520 -15.63 -9.26 -1.61
C TYR A 520 -16.15 -9.76 -0.26
N TYR A 521 -17.17 -10.61 -0.33
CA TYR A 521 -17.80 -11.27 0.81
C TYR A 521 -18.05 -12.74 0.47
N GLY A 522 -17.46 -13.65 1.24
CA GLY A 522 -17.77 -15.08 1.25
C GLY A 522 -18.38 -15.58 2.57
N ILE A 523 -19.23 -16.59 2.48
CA ILE A 523 -19.71 -17.37 3.63
C ILE A 523 -19.19 -18.79 3.47
N GLY A 524 -18.36 -19.22 4.41
CA GLY A 524 -17.80 -20.57 4.49
C GLY A 524 -18.88 -21.65 4.72
N ILE A 525 -18.54 -22.90 4.41
CA ILE A 525 -19.39 -24.06 4.68
C ILE A 525 -19.81 -24.19 6.16
N HIS A 526 -18.92 -23.81 7.09
CA HIS A 526 -19.19 -23.78 8.54
C HIS A 526 -19.65 -22.40 9.05
N GLY A 527 -20.22 -21.54 8.19
CA GLY A 527 -20.74 -20.22 8.58
C GLY A 527 -19.69 -19.13 8.80
N LYS A 528 -18.39 -19.44 8.77
CA LYS A 528 -17.29 -18.46 8.87
C LYS A 528 -17.38 -17.43 7.74
N LYS A 529 -17.45 -16.15 8.10
CA LYS A 529 -17.48 -15.04 7.13
C LYS A 529 -16.06 -14.68 6.69
N VAL A 530 -15.89 -14.45 5.39
CA VAL A 530 -14.66 -13.91 4.80
C VAL A 530 -15.04 -12.60 4.12
N VAL A 531 -14.71 -11.47 4.74
CA VAL A 531 -15.10 -10.15 4.24
C VAL A 531 -13.85 -9.30 4.08
N ALA A 532 -13.66 -8.74 2.88
CA ALA A 532 -12.60 -7.80 2.58
C ALA A 532 -13.21 -6.60 1.86
N VAL A 533 -12.93 -5.40 2.35
CA VAL A 533 -13.30 -4.13 1.69
C VAL A 533 -12.15 -3.16 1.91
N ALA A 534 -11.42 -2.83 0.84
CA ALA A 534 -10.30 -1.91 0.91
C ALA A 534 -10.74 -0.53 1.45
N GLY A 535 -10.03 -0.02 2.46
CA GLY A 535 -10.35 1.24 3.13
C GLY A 535 -11.35 1.12 4.29
N CYS A 536 -11.96 -0.04 4.51
CA CYS A 536 -12.91 -0.25 5.60
C CYS A 536 -12.25 -0.93 6.82
N SER A 537 -12.59 -0.49 8.03
CA SER A 537 -12.05 -1.10 9.26
C SER A 537 -12.69 -2.46 9.55
N LYS A 538 -11.96 -3.37 10.20
CA LYS A 538 -12.50 -4.69 10.59
C LYS A 538 -13.75 -4.58 11.47
N LYS A 539 -13.79 -3.57 12.36
CA LYS A 539 -14.94 -3.30 13.23
C LYS A 539 -16.19 -2.95 12.42
N ALA A 540 -16.05 -2.13 11.37
CA ALA A 540 -17.15 -1.78 10.48
C ALA A 540 -17.67 -3.01 9.69
N LEU A 541 -16.79 -3.95 9.35
CA LEU A 541 -17.15 -5.16 8.59
C LEU A 541 -17.76 -6.28 9.44
N GLN A 542 -17.54 -6.30 10.76
CA GLN A 542 -17.92 -7.41 11.64
C GLN A 542 -19.42 -7.75 11.57
N ASN A 543 -20.26 -6.73 11.48
CA ASN A 543 -21.72 -6.87 11.50
C ASN A 543 -22.35 -6.71 10.11
N LEU A 544 -21.56 -6.62 9.03
CA LEU A 544 -22.09 -6.45 7.69
C LEU A 544 -22.89 -7.70 7.24
N PRO A 545 -24.20 -7.59 6.97
CA PRO A 545 -24.98 -8.71 6.44
C PRO A 545 -24.63 -8.97 4.98
N PHE A 546 -24.51 -10.24 4.58
CA PHE A 546 -24.20 -10.62 3.19
C PHE A 546 -25.20 -10.04 2.18
N GLY A 547 -26.49 -10.03 2.54
CA GLY A 547 -27.55 -9.48 1.68
C GLY A 547 -27.46 -7.98 1.42
N LYS A 548 -26.75 -7.23 2.29
CA LYS A 548 -26.52 -5.78 2.14
C LYS A 548 -25.16 -5.47 1.49
N PHE A 549 -24.48 -6.49 0.97
CA PHE A 549 -23.19 -6.31 0.29
C PHE A 549 -23.42 -5.99 -1.19
N GLU A 550 -23.70 -4.73 -1.48
CA GLU A 550 -24.08 -4.23 -2.79
C GLU A 550 -23.47 -2.85 -3.07
N TYR A 551 -23.49 -2.44 -4.35
CA TYR A 551 -23.12 -1.07 -4.70
C TYR A 551 -24.14 -0.09 -4.11
N TYR A 552 -23.68 1.12 -3.81
CA TYR A 552 -24.57 2.21 -3.47
C TYR A 552 -25.39 2.62 -4.69
N ASP A 553 -26.72 2.56 -4.56
CA ASP A 553 -27.68 3.12 -5.51
C ASP A 553 -28.24 4.45 -4.96
N PRO A 554 -27.86 5.60 -5.54
CA PRO A 554 -28.36 6.91 -5.10
C PRO A 554 -29.86 7.13 -5.36
N HIS A 555 -30.52 6.31 -6.18
CA HIS A 555 -31.94 6.46 -6.55
C HIS A 555 -32.87 5.51 -5.78
N SER A 556 -32.34 4.53 -5.04
CA SER A 556 -33.18 3.64 -4.25
C SER A 556 -33.70 4.32 -2.97
N LYS A 557 -35.01 4.25 -2.71
CA LYS A 557 -35.62 4.69 -1.43
C LYS A 557 -35.13 3.86 -0.22
N ARG A 558 -34.38 2.78 -0.45
CA ARG A 558 -33.79 1.91 0.57
C ARG A 558 -32.37 2.41 0.89
N ARG A 559 -32.24 3.18 1.96
CA ARG A 559 -30.96 3.66 2.51
C ARG A 559 -30.07 2.47 2.95
N ALA A 560 -29.36 1.86 2.02
CA ALA A 560 -28.34 0.86 2.32
C ALA A 560 -27.35 0.74 1.15
N GLY A 561 -26.34 1.61 1.10
CA GLY A 561 -25.17 1.33 0.26
C GLY A 561 -24.00 2.19 0.69
N ILE A 562 -22.81 1.57 0.76
CA ILE A 562 -21.58 2.21 1.24
C ILE A 562 -20.49 2.15 0.14
N ILE A 563 -20.71 1.46 -0.98
CA ILE A 563 -19.65 1.06 -1.91
C ILE A 563 -19.89 1.66 -3.31
N SER A 564 -18.95 2.48 -3.80
CA SER A 564 -18.88 2.92 -5.20
C SER A 564 -17.54 2.47 -5.80
N ASN A 565 -17.56 1.91 -7.01
CA ASN A 565 -16.36 1.49 -7.74
C ASN A 565 -15.40 0.55 -6.95
N GLY A 566 -15.95 -0.30 -6.08
CA GLY A 566 -15.14 -1.25 -5.30
C GLY A 566 -14.37 -0.63 -4.12
N ARG A 567 -14.70 0.60 -3.70
CA ARG A 567 -14.22 1.23 -2.46
C ARG A 567 -15.39 1.78 -1.65
N THR A 568 -15.23 1.91 -0.33
CA THR A 568 -16.23 2.61 0.50
C THR A 568 -16.23 4.11 0.22
N CYS A 569 -17.41 4.72 0.07
CA CYS A 569 -17.63 6.17 -0.01
C CYS A 569 -17.52 6.87 1.36
N LEU A 570 -16.55 6.48 2.19
CA LEU A 570 -16.29 7.14 3.47
C LEU A 570 -14.91 7.80 3.38
N ARG A 571 -14.88 9.11 3.09
CA ARG A 571 -13.77 9.97 3.52
C ARG A 571 -13.84 10.00 5.05
N THR A 572 -12.87 9.40 5.73
CA THR A 572 -12.67 9.65 7.16
C THR A 572 -12.35 11.14 7.35
N CYS A 573 -13.17 11.80 8.17
CA CYS A 573 -12.85 13.09 8.76
C CYS A 573 -11.52 13.01 9.53
N VAL A 574 -10.77 14.10 9.48
CA VAL A 574 -9.64 14.40 10.37
C VAL A 574 -10.19 14.53 11.80
N GLY A 575 -9.46 14.00 12.79
CA GLY A 575 -9.81 14.13 14.21
C GLY A 575 -10.61 12.94 14.73
N GLY A 576 -10.11 12.31 15.79
CA GLY A 576 -10.62 11.04 16.30
C GLY A 576 -12.06 11.12 16.83
N LYS A 577 -12.90 10.13 16.46
CA LYS A 577 -14.05 9.71 17.27
C LYS A 577 -14.43 8.26 16.99
N LYS A 578 -14.88 7.57 18.04
CA LYS A 578 -15.40 6.19 18.02
C LYS A 578 -16.57 6.09 17.04
N VAL A 579 -16.48 5.17 16.07
CA VAL A 579 -17.66 4.72 15.32
C VAL A 579 -18.32 3.59 16.12
N MET A 580 -19.43 3.91 16.77
CA MET A 580 -20.41 2.95 17.30
C MET A 580 -21.44 2.68 16.21
N PHE A 581 -21.90 1.43 16.10
CA PHE A 581 -22.86 1.00 15.08
C PHE A 581 -24.24 1.70 15.21
N SER A 582 -24.46 2.42 16.31
CA SER A 582 -25.66 3.20 16.64
C SER A 582 -25.66 4.64 16.11
N ASP A 583 -24.51 5.21 15.71
CA ASP A 583 -24.41 6.65 15.45
C ASP A 583 -24.50 7.01 13.95
N PHE A 584 -25.32 6.28 13.20
CA PHE A 584 -25.80 6.76 11.91
C PHE A 584 -26.98 7.71 12.13
N CYS A 585 -26.70 8.93 12.62
CA CYS A 585 -27.63 10.03 12.40
C CYS A 585 -27.52 10.47 10.94
N LEU A 586 -28.58 10.18 10.21
CA LEU A 586 -28.86 10.72 8.88
C LEU A 586 -28.84 12.24 8.97
N ARG A 587 -28.23 12.90 7.98
CA ARG A 587 -28.40 14.35 7.80
C ARG A 587 -29.90 14.63 7.76
N ASP A 588 -30.37 15.37 8.76
CA ASP A 588 -31.68 15.97 8.72
C ASP A 588 -31.72 16.96 7.55
N LYS A 589 -32.87 17.03 6.89
CA LYS A 589 -33.11 18.00 5.82
C LYS A 589 -33.22 19.37 6.48
N ARG A 590 -32.17 20.16 6.39
CA ARG A 590 -32.15 21.64 6.29
C ARG A 590 -30.67 22.07 6.22
N ASP A 591 -30.40 23.09 5.41
CA ASP A 591 -29.08 23.70 5.17
C ASP A 591 -28.15 22.94 4.22
N PHE A 592 -28.48 22.94 2.93
CA PHE A 592 -27.52 23.01 1.81
C PHE A 592 -28.28 23.50 0.56
N LEU A 593 -28.90 24.68 0.67
CA LEU A 593 -28.98 25.61 -0.45
C LEU A 593 -27.72 26.47 -0.35
N GLU A 594 -27.13 26.74 -1.51
CA GLU A 594 -25.95 27.58 -1.75
C GLU A 594 -24.57 26.89 -1.67
N THR A 595 -23.83 27.07 -2.77
CA THR A 595 -22.43 26.73 -3.05
C THR A 595 -22.10 25.29 -3.48
N ARG A 596 -22.36 24.99 -4.77
CA ARG A 596 -21.38 24.43 -5.73
C ARG A 596 -22.07 24.08 -7.06
N THR A 597 -22.15 25.07 -7.94
CA THR A 597 -22.67 24.93 -9.31
C THR A 597 -21.59 25.03 -10.39
N GLU A 598 -20.29 25.07 -10.08
CA GLU A 598 -19.28 25.40 -11.12
C GLU A 598 -18.24 24.33 -11.49
N GLU A 599 -18.16 23.15 -10.85
CA GLU A 599 -17.07 22.19 -11.16
C GLU A 599 -17.52 20.86 -11.80
N VAL A 600 -18.76 20.75 -12.27
CA VAL A 600 -19.25 19.53 -12.98
C VAL A 600 -19.60 19.78 -14.45
N TYR A 601 -19.45 21.01 -14.95
CA TYR A 601 -19.83 21.34 -16.33
C TYR A 601 -18.79 21.00 -17.42
N ASP A 602 -17.53 20.72 -17.05
CA ASP A 602 -16.46 20.54 -18.06
C ASP A 602 -16.23 19.09 -18.55
N ALA A 603 -16.98 18.11 -18.06
CA ALA A 603 -16.85 16.72 -18.50
C ALA A 603 -17.85 16.29 -19.61
N PHE A 604 -18.77 17.18 -20.03
CA PHE A 604 -19.79 16.88 -21.04
C PHE A 604 -19.59 17.56 -22.41
N ILE A 605 -18.56 18.38 -22.58
CA ILE A 605 -18.32 19.15 -23.83
C ILE A 605 -17.59 18.34 -24.92
N GLY A 606 -17.17 17.09 -24.65
CA GLY A 606 -16.49 16.24 -25.64
C GLY A 606 -17.40 15.50 -26.64
N LYS A 607 -18.73 15.56 -26.49
CA LYS A 607 -19.69 14.83 -27.36
C LYS A 607 -20.48 15.70 -28.34
N ASP A 608 -20.31 17.02 -28.31
CA ASP A 608 -21.08 17.94 -29.15
C ASP A 608 -20.38 18.33 -30.48
N VAL A 609 -19.12 17.90 -30.67
CA VAL A 609 -18.37 18.17 -31.91
C VAL A 609 -18.75 17.20 -33.04
N ALA A 610 -19.23 16.01 -32.73
CA ALA A 610 -19.70 15.04 -33.73
C ALA A 610 -21.10 15.36 -34.30
N TYR A 611 -21.95 16.07 -33.53
CA TYR A 611 -23.30 16.44 -33.99
C TYR A 611 -23.30 17.72 -34.86
N LYS A 612 -22.33 18.62 -34.67
CA LYS A 612 -22.11 19.82 -35.52
C LYS A 612 -21.51 19.52 -36.89
N ALA A 613 -20.72 18.45 -37.03
CA ALA A 613 -20.18 18.02 -38.32
C ALA A 613 -21.26 17.41 -39.25
N LEU A 614 -22.25 16.71 -38.69
CA LEU A 614 -23.35 16.10 -39.47
C LEU A 614 -24.37 17.14 -39.97
N THR A 615 -24.57 18.24 -39.24
CA THR A 615 -25.53 19.31 -39.59
C THR A 615 -24.97 20.33 -40.60
N THR A 616 -23.65 20.40 -40.77
CA THR A 616 -23.02 21.29 -41.78
C THR A 616 -23.01 20.66 -43.19
N VAL A 617 -23.11 19.33 -43.31
CA VAL A 617 -23.21 18.65 -44.62
C VAL A 617 -24.65 18.61 -45.14
N LEU A 618 -25.65 18.50 -44.26
CA LEU A 618 -27.07 18.46 -44.64
C LEU A 618 -27.72 19.83 -44.90
N SER A 619 -27.07 20.93 -44.51
CA SER A 619 -27.58 22.30 -44.71
C SER A 619 -27.16 22.95 -46.04
N LYS A 620 -26.44 22.24 -46.93
CA LYS A 620 -26.02 22.73 -48.25
C LYS A 620 -26.88 22.26 -49.43
N HIS A 621 -28.02 21.60 -49.21
CA HIS A 621 -28.83 21.06 -50.32
C HIS A 621 -30.33 21.37 -50.34
N LEU A 622 -30.88 22.15 -49.40
CA LEU A 622 -32.33 22.45 -49.42
C LEU A 622 -32.60 23.92 -49.07
N VAL A 623 -32.29 24.81 -50.01
CA VAL A 623 -32.90 26.14 -50.12
C VAL A 623 -33.52 26.23 -51.51
N ASN A 624 -34.75 26.77 -51.56
CA ASN A 624 -35.60 27.05 -52.73
C ASN A 624 -36.61 25.97 -53.13
N LYS A 625 -37.68 25.83 -52.33
CA LYS A 625 -39.06 26.08 -52.79
C LYS A 625 -40.05 26.01 -51.61
N ASP A 626 -41.07 26.86 -51.67
CA ASP A 626 -42.36 26.77 -50.97
C ASP A 626 -42.51 27.38 -49.57
N LEU A 627 -42.18 28.68 -49.47
CA LEU A 627 -42.51 29.59 -48.35
C LEU A 627 -43.96 30.14 -48.38
N GLU A 628 -44.89 29.58 -49.17
CA GLU A 628 -46.25 30.13 -49.34
C GLU A 628 -47.41 29.33 -48.72
N ARG A 629 -47.18 28.20 -48.02
CA ARG A 629 -48.29 27.39 -47.45
C ARG A 629 -48.48 27.43 -45.94
N ILE A 630 -47.67 28.17 -45.18
CA ILE A 630 -47.81 28.26 -43.72
C ILE A 630 -48.28 29.68 -43.32
N LYS A 631 -49.44 30.09 -43.85
CA LYS A 631 -50.23 31.21 -43.33
C LYS A 631 -51.68 30.84 -42.98
N ILE A 632 -52.04 29.56 -43.08
CA ILE A 632 -53.41 29.09 -42.80
C ILE A 632 -53.34 27.85 -41.91
N PHE A 633 -52.93 27.99 -40.64
CA PHE A 633 -53.25 26.97 -39.61
C PHE A 633 -53.00 27.46 -38.17
N ASN A 634 -53.39 28.69 -37.83
CA ASN A 634 -53.29 29.19 -36.45
C ASN A 634 -54.56 29.92 -35.99
N LYS A 635 -55.70 29.21 -36.06
CA LYS A 635 -56.93 29.60 -35.35
C LYS A 635 -57.77 28.34 -35.08
N LYS A 636 -58.07 28.08 -33.79
CA LYS A 636 -58.65 26.87 -33.17
C LYS A 636 -57.55 25.83 -32.86
N VAL A 637 -57.26 25.43 -31.62
CA VAL A 637 -58.14 25.04 -30.51
C VAL A 637 -57.39 25.23 -29.17
N LYS A 638 -58.04 25.88 -28.20
CA LYS A 638 -57.79 25.77 -26.75
C LYS A 638 -58.66 24.63 -26.21
N LYS A 639 -58.12 23.74 -25.36
CA LYS A 639 -58.67 23.30 -24.04
C LYS A 639 -58.08 21.96 -23.56
N ASP A 640 -57.81 21.96 -22.26
CA ASP A 640 -57.78 20.87 -21.25
C ASP A 640 -58.20 19.47 -21.73
N VAL A 641 -57.44 18.42 -21.32
CA VAL A 641 -57.94 17.20 -20.65
C VAL A 641 -56.77 16.46 -19.96
N ASP A 642 -57.10 15.97 -18.77
CA ASP A 642 -56.41 15.16 -17.77
C ASP A 642 -55.99 13.75 -18.26
N PHE A 643 -54.95 13.15 -17.68
CA PHE A 643 -54.47 11.80 -18.02
C PHE A 643 -53.96 11.05 -16.77
N ASP A 644 -54.79 11.00 -15.71
CA ASP A 644 -54.94 9.77 -14.95
C ASP A 644 -56.13 9.00 -15.59
N ASP A 645 -56.01 7.68 -15.75
CA ASP A 645 -56.97 6.73 -16.37
C ASP A 645 -56.83 6.38 -17.87
N VAL A 646 -55.61 6.02 -18.31
CA VAL A 646 -55.48 4.84 -19.19
C VAL A 646 -54.45 3.88 -18.59
N LEU A 647 -54.99 2.84 -17.96
CA LEU A 647 -54.44 1.50 -17.70
C LEU A 647 -53.21 1.09 -18.52
#